data_AF-A0A7Y2HTL4-F1
#
_entry.id   AF-A0A7Y2HTL4-F1
#
_cell.length_a   1.000
_cell.length_b   1.000
_cell.length_c   1.000
_cell.angle_alpha   90.00
_cell.angle_beta   90.00
_cell.angle_gamma   90.00
#
_symmetry.space_group_name_H-M   'P 1'
#
loop_
_entity.id
_entity.type
_entity.pdbx_description
1 polymer ?
#
loop_
_entity_poly.entity_id
_entity_poly.type
_entity_poly.pdbx_seq_one_letter_code
_entity_poly.pdbx_strand_id
1 'polypeptide(L)'
;MAGLRDIAIRWYRKAFGAPKGSDIRDEGLETVLDGNSAVALSEASIAGHAVLGGSFPSTDADPVWLGELGQGHTNLYGEALSAETADGPRGIVAAATGLALAGRRATAFLSGQDIAATQDLLISAAGKHVPLVLHLGTRAAAAHGGTLGSGHDTVHLSADAGFFMLFAMNVQEAIDFTYIARRVTEEALVPGMVIMDGEQTALATQDVRLLSPAQVDGFLGSARQQIESPTPAQHFLFGETRRQLPAWHDLDEPVLSGSLFQAENFALGAFARRPYFDAFVGKSLTEAFARFADRTGRRYASISGYRLDDAQTVLLAQGAAIETARFAADCLRKQHKIRVGVLGIHTLRPFPDADIVDTLKGCDRVFVLERVDAPLSGEPPLTREVRASLNRLDDSGKPACRPVVYGVGGLPLRMTDLVALCRRTDSTSVAPLYLGLAFDDASGEQPKREVLLDALRRAYPAAANMGVRADPDGEGSRQQDTVSIAIHRDGRGGERLLGTAAALLHKVMGGRIRSRPAVSWENGSGTRVDWLTHGDDSLQDPGDGLVAHVTLILRRGVLLLGDEAKAFHIPAEAEADDASRQELLLGGLFGVLAGAGLIHANTRRIVAARRSLLEGVDEDRRETLVAAFQLGLEQLTEVDYADAELDSSDTSNRWQGAVPAAVRHLARDDNHYASLPRFWDQLGVLHRDGVSDRLTAGPYLATGTMPPLSSTFSDMSRTRSTLPEFDPTLCTGCGQCWTRCPDSAIGVVASAPAAMIDAGIQQSGADAVRQVASKLASRMISANKAAENVPTTFGQMLDEAFAWLGEKMTLPEERQQAITDGLASIGD
;
A
#
# COMPACT_ATOMS: atom_id res chain seq x y z
N MET A 1 -13.25 -7.63 -6.84
CA MET A 1 -13.49 -8.50 -5.69
C MET A 1 -14.52 -9.62 -5.90
N ALA A 2 -15.56 -9.49 -6.75
CA ALA A 2 -16.65 -10.50 -6.89
C ALA A 2 -16.30 -11.86 -7.55
N GLY A 3 -15.02 -12.17 -7.84
CA GLY A 3 -14.64 -13.43 -8.49
C GLY A 3 -14.19 -14.47 -7.46
N LEU A 4 -12.99 -14.26 -6.91
CA LEU A 4 -12.34 -15.20 -5.99
C LEU A 4 -12.92 -15.19 -4.58
N ARG A 5 -13.24 -14.00 -4.10
CA ARG A 5 -13.90 -13.81 -2.82
C ARG A 5 -15.19 -14.61 -2.79
N ASP A 6 -15.99 -14.49 -3.84
CA ASP A 6 -17.28 -15.16 -3.94
C ASP A 6 -17.15 -16.70 -4.06
N ILE A 7 -16.05 -17.22 -4.63
CA ILE A 7 -15.77 -18.67 -4.63
C ILE A 7 -15.39 -19.15 -3.24
N ALA A 8 -14.44 -18.47 -2.58
CA ALA A 8 -14.00 -18.81 -1.23
C ALA A 8 -15.20 -18.78 -0.29
N ILE A 9 -15.99 -17.72 -0.36
CA ILE A 9 -17.27 -17.55 0.30
C ILE A 9 -18.24 -18.72 0.00
N ARG A 10 -18.46 -19.09 -1.27
CA ARG A 10 -19.34 -20.22 -1.64
C ARG A 10 -18.84 -21.55 -1.09
N TRP A 11 -17.54 -21.81 -1.18
CA TRP A 11 -16.92 -23.03 -0.68
C TRP A 11 -16.98 -23.11 0.85
N TYR A 12 -16.71 -21.98 1.50
CA TYR A 12 -16.81 -21.80 2.95
C TYR A 12 -18.26 -22.08 3.40
N ARG A 13 -19.26 -21.55 2.69
CA ARG A 13 -20.68 -21.86 2.92
C ARG A 13 -21.07 -23.31 2.64
N LYS A 14 -20.53 -23.93 1.59
CA LYS A 14 -20.71 -25.37 1.36
C LYS A 14 -20.16 -26.17 2.54
N ALA A 15 -19.08 -25.73 3.18
CA ALA A 15 -18.58 -26.34 4.42
C ALA A 15 -19.56 -26.19 5.60
N PHE A 16 -20.19 -25.01 5.74
CA PHE A 16 -21.21 -24.76 6.78
C PHE A 16 -22.58 -25.38 6.51
N GLY A 17 -22.81 -25.94 5.31
CA GLY A 17 -24.06 -26.60 4.92
C GLY A 17 -23.91 -27.97 4.23
N ALA A 18 -22.72 -28.59 4.25
CA ALA A 18 -22.46 -29.81 3.49
C ALA A 18 -23.34 -30.98 3.95
N PRO A 19 -23.72 -31.94 3.07
CA PRO A 19 -24.33 -33.20 3.50
C PRO A 19 -23.41 -33.99 4.45
N LYS A 20 -23.97 -34.86 5.30
CA LYS A 20 -23.19 -35.79 6.14
C LYS A 20 -22.24 -36.61 5.26
N GLY A 21 -20.92 -36.51 5.49
CA GLY A 21 -19.88 -37.31 4.83
C GLY A 21 -18.84 -36.55 3.99
N SER A 22 -18.84 -35.21 3.94
CA SER A 22 -17.77 -34.45 3.27
C SER A 22 -16.54 -34.21 4.16
N ASP A 23 -15.35 -34.48 3.63
CA ASP A 23 -14.04 -34.29 4.30
C ASP A 23 -13.77 -32.84 4.75
N ILE A 24 -14.37 -31.86 4.05
CA ILE A 24 -14.25 -30.42 4.31
C ILE A 24 -14.74 -30.01 5.71
N ARG A 25 -15.65 -30.78 6.32
CA ARG A 25 -16.19 -30.48 7.66
C ARG A 25 -15.14 -30.60 8.75
N ASP A 26 -14.10 -31.39 8.55
CA ASP A 26 -13.10 -31.69 9.58
C ASP A 26 -11.75 -31.01 9.27
N GLU A 27 -11.44 -30.80 7.99
CA GLU A 27 -10.11 -30.35 7.55
C GLU A 27 -10.00 -28.85 7.21
N GLY A 28 -11.09 -28.10 7.14
CA GLY A 28 -11.06 -26.67 6.80
C GLY A 28 -10.96 -26.42 5.29
N LEU A 29 -10.80 -25.17 4.89
CA LEU A 29 -10.88 -24.77 3.49
C LEU A 29 -9.60 -24.10 2.99
N GLU A 30 -8.89 -24.77 2.09
CA GLU A 30 -7.80 -24.17 1.33
C GLU A 30 -8.32 -23.24 0.24
N THR A 31 -7.83 -22.02 0.22
CA THR A 31 -8.22 -20.98 -0.74
C THR A 31 -7.15 -19.89 -0.84
N VAL A 32 -7.37 -18.87 -1.66
CA VAL A 32 -6.46 -17.75 -1.86
C VAL A 32 -7.21 -16.45 -1.62
N LEU A 33 -6.79 -15.69 -0.61
CA LEU A 33 -7.45 -14.47 -0.14
C LEU A 33 -6.43 -13.42 0.30
N ASP A 34 -6.81 -12.15 0.24
CA ASP A 34 -6.13 -11.07 0.95
C ASP A 34 -6.48 -11.08 2.45
N GLY A 35 -5.66 -10.43 3.27
CA GLY A 35 -5.81 -10.41 4.73
C GLY A 35 -7.14 -9.82 5.22
N ASN A 36 -7.55 -8.68 4.69
CA ASN A 36 -8.82 -8.05 5.05
C ASN A 36 -10.00 -8.96 4.73
N SER A 37 -10.03 -9.54 3.53
CA SER A 37 -11.05 -10.52 3.15
C SER A 37 -11.05 -11.75 4.04
N ALA A 38 -9.88 -12.32 4.32
CA ALA A 38 -9.78 -13.53 5.11
C ALA A 38 -10.22 -13.31 6.56
N VAL A 39 -9.80 -12.22 7.19
CA VAL A 39 -10.22 -11.87 8.56
C VAL A 39 -11.71 -11.56 8.62
N ALA A 40 -12.25 -10.79 7.66
CA ALA A 40 -13.66 -10.46 7.64
C ALA A 40 -14.57 -11.68 7.46
N LEU A 41 -14.19 -12.65 6.63
CA LEU A 41 -14.90 -13.92 6.49
C LEU A 41 -14.80 -14.78 7.75
N SER A 42 -13.63 -14.80 8.39
CA SER A 42 -13.44 -15.53 9.65
C SER A 42 -14.32 -14.94 10.75
N GLU A 43 -14.36 -13.61 10.88
CA GLU A 43 -15.25 -12.90 11.81
C GLU A 43 -16.72 -13.12 11.49
N ALA A 44 -17.14 -13.04 10.22
CA ALA A 44 -18.53 -13.30 9.82
C ALA A 44 -18.98 -14.72 10.17
N SER A 45 -18.05 -15.67 10.33
CA SER A 45 -18.40 -17.02 10.78
C SER A 45 -18.68 -17.13 12.28
N ILE A 46 -18.18 -16.21 13.12
CA ILE A 46 -18.25 -16.33 14.59
C ILE A 46 -18.93 -15.15 15.31
N ALA A 47 -18.97 -13.98 14.69
CA ALA A 47 -19.58 -12.76 15.21
C ALA A 47 -20.97 -12.54 14.60
N GLY A 48 -21.81 -11.79 15.31
CA GLY A 48 -23.17 -11.48 14.85
C GLY A 48 -23.34 -10.04 14.35
N HIS A 49 -22.35 -9.17 14.59
CA HIS A 49 -22.43 -7.76 14.22
C HIS A 49 -21.05 -7.20 13.84
N ALA A 50 -20.98 -6.36 12.80
CA ALA A 50 -19.80 -5.56 12.51
C ALA A 50 -20.14 -4.06 12.53
N VAL A 51 -19.25 -3.28 13.14
CA VAL A 51 -19.31 -1.83 13.09
C VAL A 51 -18.30 -1.36 12.04
N LEU A 52 -18.82 -0.78 10.96
CA LEU A 52 -18.11 -0.46 9.72
C LEU A 52 -17.74 1.03 9.64
N GLY A 53 -16.93 1.40 8.64
CA GLY A 53 -16.52 2.79 8.38
C GLY A 53 -15.07 3.10 8.77
N GLY A 54 -14.24 2.07 8.95
CA GLY A 54 -12.80 2.24 9.18
C GLY A 54 -12.08 2.84 7.97
N SER A 55 -10.88 3.38 8.17
CA SER A 55 -10.08 3.95 7.09
C SER A 55 -9.20 2.91 6.38
N PHE A 56 -8.58 3.30 5.26
CA PHE A 56 -7.65 2.43 4.50
C PHE A 56 -6.41 2.04 5.35
N PRO A 57 -5.93 0.79 5.26
CA PRO A 57 -6.39 -0.29 4.36
C PRO A 57 -7.58 -1.12 4.86
N SER A 58 -7.93 -1.06 6.15
CA SER A 58 -8.94 -1.95 6.73
C SER A 58 -10.37 -1.75 6.22
N THR A 59 -10.66 -0.62 5.57
CA THR A 59 -11.94 -0.37 4.88
C THR A 59 -12.30 -1.45 3.84
N ASP A 60 -11.29 -2.16 3.28
CA ASP A 60 -11.52 -3.24 2.30
C ASP A 60 -12.21 -4.48 2.91
N ALA A 61 -12.27 -4.58 4.25
CA ALA A 61 -13.05 -5.60 4.96
C ALA A 61 -14.56 -5.31 4.91
N ASP A 62 -14.99 -4.05 4.81
CA ASP A 62 -16.41 -3.67 4.91
C ASP A 62 -17.25 -4.27 3.77
N PRO A 63 -16.84 -4.21 2.48
CA PRO A 63 -17.54 -4.89 1.40
C PRO A 63 -17.65 -6.39 1.62
N VAL A 64 -16.72 -7.02 2.36
CA VAL A 64 -16.70 -8.46 2.69
C VAL A 64 -17.87 -8.81 3.57
N TRP A 65 -17.97 -8.11 4.70
CA TRP A 65 -19.07 -8.28 5.62
C TRP A 65 -20.43 -7.99 4.97
N LEU A 66 -20.54 -6.88 4.23
CA LEU A 66 -21.78 -6.50 3.55
C LEU A 66 -22.22 -7.53 2.50
N GLY A 67 -21.25 -8.18 1.84
CA GLY A 67 -21.52 -9.27 0.91
C GLY A 67 -22.09 -10.52 1.58
N GLU A 68 -21.69 -10.81 2.83
CA GLU A 68 -22.28 -11.89 3.63
C GLU A 68 -23.69 -11.52 4.14
N LEU A 69 -23.85 -10.26 4.56
CA LEU A 69 -25.14 -9.74 5.02
C LEU A 69 -26.21 -9.75 3.92
N GLY A 70 -25.86 -9.29 2.70
CA GLY A 70 -26.80 -9.20 1.57
C GLY A 70 -27.37 -10.54 1.11
N GLN A 71 -26.78 -11.64 1.56
CA GLN A 71 -27.20 -13.00 1.24
C GLN A 71 -28.02 -13.66 2.35
N GLY A 72 -28.31 -12.92 3.44
CA GLY A 72 -29.19 -13.36 4.52
C GLY A 72 -28.58 -14.42 5.43
N HIS A 73 -27.25 -14.47 5.54
CA HIS A 73 -26.56 -15.51 6.31
C HIS A 73 -26.65 -15.34 7.82
N THR A 74 -26.56 -16.48 8.49
CA THR A 74 -26.28 -16.58 9.93
C THR A 74 -24.82 -16.98 10.13
N ASN A 75 -24.26 -16.63 11.28
CA ASN A 75 -22.99 -17.18 11.72
C ASN A 75 -23.13 -18.67 12.09
N LEU A 76 -22.01 -19.28 12.49
CA LEU A 76 -21.92 -20.68 12.89
C LEU A 76 -22.86 -21.13 13.99
N TYR A 77 -23.30 -20.18 14.82
CA TYR A 77 -24.13 -20.42 15.99
C TYR A 77 -25.61 -20.07 15.73
N GLY A 78 -25.98 -19.81 14.48
CA GLY A 78 -27.35 -19.51 14.07
C GLY A 78 -27.78 -18.06 14.33
N GLU A 79 -26.86 -17.15 14.65
CA GLU A 79 -27.18 -15.73 14.83
C GLU A 79 -27.16 -15.01 13.48
N ALA A 80 -28.21 -14.23 13.18
CA ALA A 80 -28.26 -13.43 11.97
C ALA A 80 -27.17 -12.36 11.97
N LEU A 81 -26.49 -12.21 10.82
CA LEU A 81 -25.53 -11.14 10.63
C LEU A 81 -26.27 -9.79 10.53
N SER A 82 -25.63 -8.75 11.05
CA SER A 82 -26.05 -7.37 10.84
C SER A 82 -24.83 -6.45 10.83
N ALA A 83 -25.00 -5.23 10.33
CA ALA A 83 -23.95 -4.23 10.34
C ALA A 83 -24.54 -2.85 10.63
N GLU A 84 -23.71 -1.97 11.16
CA GLU A 84 -23.95 -0.53 11.18
C GLU A 84 -22.69 0.21 10.73
N THR A 85 -22.85 1.41 10.18
CA THR A 85 -21.74 2.27 9.80
C THR A 85 -21.71 3.45 10.75
N ALA A 86 -20.58 3.67 11.41
CA ALA A 86 -20.42 4.75 12.38
C ALA A 86 -19.76 5.98 11.76
N ASP A 87 -20.06 7.16 12.30
CA ASP A 87 -19.41 8.43 11.92
C ASP A 87 -18.01 8.53 12.55
N GLY A 88 -17.07 7.82 11.93
CA GLY A 88 -15.66 7.84 12.27
C GLY A 88 -15.24 6.88 13.40
N PRO A 89 -13.93 6.80 13.67
CA PRO A 89 -13.33 5.72 14.44
C PRO A 89 -13.79 5.68 15.91
N ARG A 90 -14.12 6.84 16.48
CA ARG A 90 -14.67 6.93 17.84
C ARG A 90 -16.04 6.29 17.96
N GLY A 91 -16.91 6.51 16.97
CA GLY A 91 -18.20 5.84 16.89
C GLY A 91 -18.05 4.34 16.76
N ILE A 92 -17.09 3.88 15.94
CA ILE A 92 -16.80 2.46 15.73
C ILE A 92 -16.48 1.75 17.05
N VAL A 93 -15.46 2.25 17.76
CA VAL A 93 -15.01 1.63 19.04
C VAL A 93 -16.09 1.72 20.12
N ALA A 94 -16.82 2.84 20.20
CA ALA A 94 -17.87 3.02 21.18
C ALA A 94 -19.04 2.04 20.97
N ALA A 95 -19.51 1.91 19.73
CA ALA A 95 -20.58 1.00 19.38
C ALA A 95 -20.19 -0.47 19.56
N ALA A 96 -19.00 -0.86 19.08
CA ALA A 96 -18.48 -2.21 19.28
C ALA A 96 -18.34 -2.57 20.77
N THR A 97 -17.91 -1.60 21.59
CA THR A 97 -17.85 -1.75 23.05
C THR A 97 -19.25 -1.96 23.65
N GLY A 98 -20.24 -1.17 23.26
CA GLY A 98 -21.62 -1.30 23.73
C GLY A 98 -22.23 -2.66 23.39
N LEU A 99 -22.02 -3.14 22.17
CA LEU A 99 -22.47 -4.46 21.71
C LEU A 99 -21.81 -5.60 22.50
N ALA A 100 -20.49 -5.53 22.72
CA ALA A 100 -19.77 -6.52 23.51
C ALA A 100 -20.22 -6.55 24.97
N LEU A 101 -20.46 -5.39 25.58
CA LEU A 101 -21.03 -5.29 26.94
C LEU A 101 -22.44 -5.88 27.03
N ALA A 102 -23.22 -5.84 25.95
CA ALA A 102 -24.54 -6.49 25.86
C ALA A 102 -24.45 -8.02 25.61
N GLY A 103 -23.26 -8.61 25.69
CA GLY A 103 -23.06 -10.04 25.48
C GLY A 103 -23.19 -10.48 24.00
N ARG A 104 -22.91 -9.57 23.05
CA ARG A 104 -22.91 -9.88 21.61
C ARG A 104 -21.50 -9.79 21.04
N ARG A 105 -21.08 -10.81 20.28
CA ARG A 105 -19.81 -10.75 19.52
C ARG A 105 -19.93 -9.71 18.42
N ALA A 106 -19.26 -8.58 18.63
CA ALA A 106 -19.08 -7.51 17.66
C ALA A 106 -17.64 -7.49 17.16
N THR A 107 -17.46 -7.14 15.89
CA THR A 107 -16.16 -6.90 15.25
C THR A 107 -16.07 -5.50 14.70
N ALA A 108 -14.84 -4.99 14.59
CA ALA A 108 -14.53 -3.72 13.96
C ALA A 108 -13.16 -3.80 13.28
N PHE A 109 -13.08 -3.19 12.10
CA PHE A 109 -11.88 -3.10 11.28
C PHE A 109 -11.40 -1.65 11.29
N LEU A 110 -10.19 -1.40 11.79
CA LEU A 110 -9.63 -0.07 12.02
C LEU A 110 -8.24 0.02 11.40
N SER A 111 -7.81 1.21 11.01
CA SER A 111 -6.44 1.44 10.51
C SER A 111 -5.65 2.37 11.43
N GLY A 112 -4.36 2.57 11.15
CA GLY A 112 -3.43 3.28 12.04
C GLY A 112 -3.99 4.56 12.69
N GLN A 113 -4.44 5.54 11.89
CA GLN A 113 -4.99 6.80 12.40
C GLN A 113 -6.28 6.64 13.23
N ASP A 114 -7.06 5.59 12.96
CA ASP A 114 -8.33 5.33 13.64
C ASP A 114 -8.06 4.94 15.10
N ILE A 115 -7.04 4.12 15.31
CA ILE A 115 -6.60 3.71 16.64
C ILE A 115 -5.96 4.89 17.39
N ALA A 116 -5.16 5.73 16.72
CA ALA A 116 -4.64 6.95 17.34
C ALA A 116 -5.76 7.90 17.81
N ALA A 117 -6.88 7.98 17.09
CA ALA A 117 -8.04 8.82 17.43
C ALA A 117 -8.93 8.28 18.56
N THR A 118 -8.68 7.05 19.04
CA THR A 118 -9.57 6.30 19.95
C THR A 118 -8.92 5.87 21.28
N GLN A 119 -7.73 6.40 21.62
CA GLN A 119 -6.96 6.02 22.82
C GLN A 119 -7.77 5.97 24.12
N ASP A 120 -8.55 7.01 24.39
CA ASP A 120 -9.40 7.11 25.59
C ASP A 120 -10.49 6.04 25.61
N LEU A 121 -11.04 5.68 24.44
CA LEU A 121 -12.03 4.62 24.30
C LEU A 121 -11.41 3.23 24.47
N LEU A 122 -10.19 3.01 23.99
CA LEU A 122 -9.45 1.78 24.23
C LEU A 122 -9.18 1.59 25.73
N ILE A 123 -8.70 2.63 26.42
CA ILE A 123 -8.49 2.61 27.88
C ILE A 123 -9.81 2.32 28.60
N SER A 124 -10.90 2.97 28.18
CA SER A 124 -12.24 2.76 28.74
C SER A 124 -12.75 1.32 28.53
N ALA A 125 -12.58 0.75 27.34
CA ALA A 125 -12.97 -0.62 27.04
C ALA A 125 -12.17 -1.64 27.86
N ALA A 126 -10.86 -1.43 27.99
CA ALA A 126 -10.00 -2.28 28.81
C ALA A 126 -10.35 -2.18 30.30
N GLY A 127 -10.61 -0.97 30.81
CA GLY A 127 -11.03 -0.75 32.20
C GLY A 127 -12.43 -1.30 32.53
N LYS A 128 -13.29 -1.47 31.51
CA LYS A 128 -14.62 -2.09 31.64
C LYS A 128 -14.60 -3.61 31.41
N HIS A 129 -13.42 -4.22 31.25
CA HIS A 129 -13.29 -5.66 31.01
C HIS A 129 -14.11 -6.16 29.83
N VAL A 130 -14.11 -5.36 28.75
CA VAL A 130 -14.91 -5.63 27.56
C VAL A 130 -14.25 -6.76 26.75
N PRO A 131 -14.95 -7.88 26.53
CA PRO A 131 -14.43 -8.96 25.71
C PRO A 131 -14.55 -8.62 24.20
N LEU A 132 -13.78 -7.62 23.75
CA LEU A 132 -13.74 -7.12 22.37
C LEU A 132 -12.45 -7.55 21.64
N VAL A 133 -12.57 -7.86 20.35
CA VAL A 133 -11.42 -8.02 19.45
C VAL A 133 -11.51 -6.96 18.36
N LEU A 134 -10.43 -6.21 18.18
CA LEU A 134 -10.27 -5.22 17.12
C LEU A 134 -9.25 -5.72 16.09
N HIS A 135 -9.56 -5.54 14.81
CA HIS A 135 -8.65 -5.88 13.71
C HIS A 135 -8.01 -4.61 13.17
N LEU A 136 -6.69 -4.57 13.14
CA LEU A 136 -5.92 -3.37 12.81
C LEU A 136 -5.03 -3.59 11.58
N GLY A 137 -5.32 -2.87 10.49
CA GLY A 137 -4.40 -2.69 9.38
C GLY A 137 -3.45 -1.52 9.65
N THR A 138 -2.15 -1.79 9.77
CA THR A 138 -1.18 -0.73 10.09
C THR A 138 -1.00 0.22 8.90
N ARG A 139 -0.85 1.51 9.22
CA ARG A 139 -0.57 2.59 8.27
C ARG A 139 0.16 3.70 9.01
N ALA A 140 1.22 4.23 8.41
CA ALA A 140 1.99 5.31 9.02
C ALA A 140 1.12 6.55 9.25
N ALA A 141 1.27 7.18 10.41
CA ALA A 141 0.57 8.41 10.73
C ALA A 141 1.05 9.56 9.85
N ALA A 142 0.14 10.50 9.59
CA ALA A 142 0.49 11.73 8.90
C ALA A 142 1.37 12.59 9.82
N ALA A 143 2.62 12.84 9.41
CA ALA A 143 3.60 13.64 10.15
C ALA A 143 4.02 14.86 9.32
N HIS A 144 5.20 14.82 8.68
CA HIS A 144 5.63 15.82 7.70
C HIS A 144 4.81 15.76 6.39
N GLY A 145 4.09 14.66 6.17
CA GLY A 145 3.16 14.42 5.08
C GLY A 145 2.31 13.19 5.38
N GLY A 146 1.37 12.88 4.48
CA GLY A 146 0.56 11.66 4.54
C GLY A 146 1.07 10.59 3.58
N THR A 147 0.94 9.32 3.95
CA THR A 147 1.21 8.17 3.09
C THR A 147 0.17 7.07 3.31
N LEU A 148 0.00 6.22 2.31
CA LEU A 148 -0.84 5.02 2.38
C LEU A 148 -0.10 3.80 2.92
N GLY A 149 1.24 3.85 3.00
CA GLY A 149 2.03 2.70 3.39
C GLY A 149 2.09 2.43 4.89
N SER A 150 2.50 1.21 5.24
CA SER A 150 2.55 0.70 6.61
C SER A 150 3.45 1.52 7.55
N GLY A 151 3.06 1.55 8.82
CA GLY A 151 3.84 2.09 9.93
C GLY A 151 3.30 1.55 11.25
N HIS A 152 4.19 1.20 12.18
CA HIS A 152 3.81 0.65 13.49
C HIS A 152 3.65 1.74 14.57
N ASP A 153 3.82 3.01 14.19
CA ASP A 153 3.79 4.17 15.05
C ASP A 153 2.51 4.30 15.86
N THR A 154 1.33 4.20 15.23
CA THR A 154 0.06 4.31 15.95
C THR A 154 -0.24 3.10 16.81
N VAL A 155 0.29 1.91 16.47
CA VAL A 155 0.18 0.72 17.32
C VAL A 155 0.96 0.92 18.60
N HIS A 156 2.23 1.32 18.49
CA HIS A 156 3.09 1.55 19.65
C HIS A 156 2.62 2.73 20.49
N LEU A 157 2.03 3.76 19.88
CA LEU A 157 1.32 4.82 20.60
C LEU A 157 0.20 4.27 21.50
N SER A 158 -0.41 3.16 21.09
CA SER A 158 -1.58 2.54 21.74
C SER A 158 -1.26 1.32 22.59
N ALA A 159 0.01 0.90 22.65
CA ALA A 159 0.43 -0.36 23.27
C ALA A 159 0.09 -0.43 24.76
N ASP A 160 -0.06 0.73 25.42
CA ASP A 160 -0.34 0.83 26.85
C ASP A 160 -1.82 1.10 27.16
N ALA A 161 -2.72 1.03 26.16
CA ALA A 161 -4.16 1.20 26.36
C ALA A 161 -4.82 0.04 27.13
N GLY A 162 -4.08 -1.05 27.37
CA GLY A 162 -4.54 -2.21 28.14
C GLY A 162 -5.20 -3.30 27.30
N PHE A 163 -4.94 -3.33 25.99
CA PHE A 163 -5.27 -4.44 25.10
C PHE A 163 -4.10 -5.42 25.05
N PHE A 164 -4.39 -6.72 24.94
CA PHE A 164 -3.35 -7.66 24.46
C PHE A 164 -3.26 -7.56 22.93
N MET A 165 -2.06 -7.77 22.38
CA MET A 165 -1.76 -7.42 20.99
C MET A 165 -1.02 -8.55 20.30
N LEU A 166 -1.60 -9.06 19.22
CA LEU A 166 -1.06 -10.13 18.38
C LEU A 166 -0.72 -9.59 16.98
N PHE A 167 0.55 -9.68 16.60
CA PHE A 167 1.07 -9.30 15.29
C PHE A 167 1.18 -10.53 14.39
N ALA A 168 0.36 -10.57 13.35
CA ALA A 168 0.41 -11.61 12.35
C ALA A 168 1.55 -11.36 11.36
N MET A 169 2.39 -12.38 11.13
CA MET A 169 3.46 -12.29 10.14
C MET A 169 2.96 -12.50 8.71
N ASN A 170 1.80 -13.12 8.52
CA ASN A 170 1.21 -13.42 7.22
C ASN A 170 -0.32 -13.56 7.34
N VAL A 171 -1.02 -13.81 6.24
CA VAL A 171 -2.49 -13.86 6.23
C VAL A 171 -3.02 -15.06 7.03
N GLN A 172 -2.35 -16.21 6.95
CA GLN A 172 -2.74 -17.40 7.73
C GLN A 172 -2.73 -17.12 9.23
N GLU A 173 -1.68 -16.45 9.73
CA GLU A 173 -1.62 -16.04 11.13
C GLU A 173 -2.70 -15.04 11.50
N ALA A 174 -3.06 -14.10 10.62
CA ALA A 174 -4.12 -13.14 10.92
C ALA A 174 -5.48 -13.83 11.12
N ILE A 175 -5.78 -14.84 10.30
CA ILE A 175 -6.97 -15.70 10.46
C ILE A 175 -6.90 -16.44 11.79
N ASP A 176 -5.79 -17.12 12.07
CA ASP A 176 -5.69 -17.99 13.24
C ASP A 176 -5.68 -17.17 14.55
N PHE A 177 -5.01 -16.02 14.55
CA PHE A 177 -5.02 -15.04 15.64
C PHE A 177 -6.39 -14.41 15.85
N THR A 178 -7.26 -14.33 14.84
CA THR A 178 -8.66 -13.93 15.03
C THR A 178 -9.37 -14.87 16.00
N TYR A 179 -9.27 -16.19 15.78
CA TYR A 179 -9.89 -17.18 16.66
C TYR A 179 -9.21 -17.21 18.03
N ILE A 180 -7.87 -17.21 18.08
CA ILE A 180 -7.12 -17.21 19.34
C ILE A 180 -7.44 -15.96 20.18
N ALA A 181 -7.46 -14.77 19.56
CA ALA A 181 -7.81 -13.55 20.26
C ALA A 181 -9.22 -13.62 20.83
N ARG A 182 -10.21 -14.12 20.07
CA ARG A 182 -11.59 -14.27 20.59
C ARG A 182 -11.63 -15.18 21.82
N ARG A 183 -10.93 -16.31 21.79
CA ARG A 183 -10.86 -17.25 22.92
C ARG A 183 -10.26 -16.58 24.16
N VAL A 184 -9.10 -15.95 24.00
CA VAL A 184 -8.37 -15.31 25.10
C VAL A 184 -9.15 -14.14 25.67
N THR A 185 -9.72 -13.29 24.82
CA THR A 185 -10.54 -12.15 25.21
C THR A 185 -11.74 -12.58 26.05
N GLU A 186 -12.43 -13.65 25.65
CA GLU A 186 -13.60 -14.18 26.35
C GLU A 186 -13.24 -14.89 27.65
N GLU A 187 -12.09 -15.56 27.73
CA GLU A 187 -11.62 -16.21 28.96
C GLU A 187 -11.07 -15.21 29.98
N ALA A 188 -10.27 -14.25 29.52
CA ALA A 188 -9.55 -13.31 30.39
C ALA A 188 -10.37 -12.06 30.76
N LEU A 189 -11.40 -11.72 29.98
CA LEU A 189 -12.14 -10.45 30.08
C LEU A 189 -11.19 -9.24 29.96
N VAL A 190 -10.26 -9.36 29.00
CA VAL A 190 -9.33 -8.31 28.57
C VAL A 190 -9.46 -8.21 27.06
N PRO A 191 -9.66 -7.01 26.50
CA PRO A 191 -9.81 -6.87 25.06
C PRO A 191 -8.50 -7.14 24.30
N GLY A 192 -8.64 -7.58 23.05
CA GLY A 192 -7.54 -8.00 22.19
C GLY A 192 -7.47 -7.25 20.88
N MET A 193 -6.28 -7.18 20.29
CA MET A 193 -6.04 -6.61 18.96
C MET A 193 -5.27 -7.58 18.08
N VAL A 194 -5.77 -7.83 16.88
CA VAL A 194 -5.07 -8.59 15.84
C VAL A 194 -4.56 -7.61 14.79
N ILE A 195 -3.26 -7.63 14.56
CA ILE A 195 -2.54 -6.56 13.86
C ILE A 195 -1.92 -7.14 12.60
N MET A 196 -2.19 -6.49 11.47
CA MET A 196 -1.71 -6.84 10.14
C MET A 196 -0.90 -5.68 9.55
N ASP A 197 0.23 -5.98 8.92
CA ASP A 197 0.91 -5.00 8.07
C ASP A 197 0.05 -4.69 6.85
N GLY A 198 -0.13 -3.41 6.52
CA GLY A 198 -1.07 -2.95 5.50
C GLY A 198 -0.85 -3.62 4.13
N GLU A 199 0.28 -3.35 3.49
CA GLU A 199 0.58 -3.87 2.16
C GLU A 199 0.95 -5.36 2.17
N GLN A 200 1.68 -5.81 3.19
CA GLN A 200 2.27 -7.16 3.24
C GLN A 200 1.33 -8.23 3.79
N THR A 201 0.30 -7.84 4.55
CA THR A 201 -0.66 -8.79 5.15
C THR A 201 -2.10 -8.41 4.84
N ALA A 202 -2.54 -7.19 5.13
CA ALA A 202 -3.95 -6.80 5.00
C ALA A 202 -4.42 -6.79 3.53
N LEU A 203 -3.58 -6.33 2.60
CA LEU A 203 -3.87 -6.27 1.17
C LEU A 203 -3.22 -7.39 0.35
N ALA A 204 -2.25 -8.10 0.93
CA ALA A 204 -1.51 -9.15 0.24
C ALA A 204 -2.37 -10.40 0.09
N THR A 205 -2.59 -10.82 -1.16
CA THR A 205 -3.16 -12.12 -1.49
C THR A 205 -2.17 -13.26 -1.19
N GLN A 206 -2.62 -14.24 -0.42
CA GLN A 206 -1.85 -15.43 -0.05
C GLN A 206 -2.73 -16.69 -0.07
N ASP A 207 -2.11 -17.86 -0.14
CA ASP A 207 -2.78 -19.12 0.14
C ASP A 207 -3.09 -19.22 1.64
N VAL A 208 -4.31 -19.66 1.96
CA VAL A 208 -4.82 -19.74 3.33
C VAL A 208 -5.68 -20.97 3.50
N ARG A 209 -5.73 -21.49 4.72
CA ARG A 209 -6.60 -22.57 5.17
C ARG A 209 -7.53 -22.04 6.26
N LEU A 210 -8.75 -21.67 5.86
CA LEU A 210 -9.81 -21.27 6.78
C LEU A 210 -10.22 -22.46 7.65
N LEU A 211 -10.64 -22.20 8.89
CA LEU A 211 -11.06 -23.27 9.81
C LEU A 211 -12.39 -23.87 9.36
N SER A 212 -12.56 -25.17 9.60
CA SER A 212 -13.84 -25.83 9.41
C SER A 212 -14.84 -25.47 10.52
N PRO A 213 -16.16 -25.63 10.28
CA PRO A 213 -17.16 -25.55 11.33
C PRO A 213 -16.83 -26.36 12.59
N ALA A 214 -16.34 -27.60 12.42
CA ALA A 214 -16.01 -28.48 13.55
C ALA A 214 -14.79 -27.98 14.33
N GLN A 215 -13.77 -27.45 13.62
CA GLN A 215 -12.60 -26.85 14.26
C GLN A 215 -12.97 -25.59 15.05
N VAL A 216 -13.82 -24.73 14.48
CA VAL A 216 -14.28 -23.50 15.15
C VAL A 216 -15.15 -23.83 16.36
N ASP A 217 -16.13 -24.72 16.23
CA ASP A 217 -17.01 -25.12 17.33
C ASP A 217 -16.23 -25.77 18.48
N GLY A 218 -15.29 -26.67 18.15
CA GLY A 218 -14.43 -27.33 19.12
C GLY A 218 -13.36 -26.45 19.77
N PHE A 219 -13.23 -25.18 19.35
CA PHE A 219 -12.28 -24.21 19.88
C PHE A 219 -12.96 -23.02 20.58
N LEU A 220 -13.95 -22.37 19.95
CA LEU A 220 -14.52 -21.09 20.41
C LEU A 220 -15.96 -21.18 20.94
N GLY A 221 -16.81 -22.14 20.52
CA GLY A 221 -18.19 -22.24 21.03
C GLY A 221 -19.09 -21.00 20.85
N SER A 222 -20.37 -21.10 21.22
CA SER A 222 -21.34 -20.00 21.10
C SER A 222 -21.14 -18.94 22.19
N ALA A 223 -21.30 -17.66 21.87
CA ALA A 223 -21.19 -16.56 22.84
C ALA A 223 -22.14 -16.70 24.06
N ARG A 224 -23.30 -17.34 23.86
CA ARG A 224 -24.32 -17.56 24.90
C ARG A 224 -24.14 -18.87 25.67
N GLN A 225 -23.21 -19.72 25.25
CA GLN A 225 -22.95 -20.99 25.92
C GLN A 225 -22.50 -20.75 27.35
N GLN A 226 -22.92 -21.63 28.26
CA GLN A 226 -22.40 -21.63 29.64
C GLN A 226 -21.06 -22.36 29.68
N ILE A 227 -20.08 -21.72 30.30
CA ILE A 227 -18.75 -22.26 30.56
C ILE A 227 -18.46 -22.19 32.06
N GLU A 228 -17.57 -23.05 32.54
CA GLU A 228 -16.97 -22.88 33.86
C GLU A 228 -16.21 -21.54 33.90
N SER A 229 -16.34 -20.82 35.01
CA SER A 229 -15.64 -19.56 35.22
C SER A 229 -14.11 -19.76 35.13
N PRO A 230 -13.40 -19.18 34.14
CA PRO A 230 -11.99 -19.52 33.89
C PRO A 230 -11.00 -19.19 35.01
N THR A 231 -11.37 -18.30 35.93
CA THR A 231 -10.48 -17.83 37.01
C THR A 231 -11.22 -17.72 38.34
N PRO A 232 -10.52 -17.79 39.49
CA PRO A 232 -11.14 -17.56 40.79
C PRO A 232 -11.82 -16.19 40.91
N ALA A 233 -11.25 -15.14 40.34
CA ALA A 233 -11.85 -13.81 40.31
C ALA A 233 -13.23 -13.84 39.61
N GLN A 234 -13.33 -14.57 38.50
CA GLN A 234 -14.59 -14.75 37.79
C GLN A 234 -15.58 -15.66 38.55
N HIS A 235 -15.12 -16.63 39.33
CA HIS A 235 -16.00 -17.37 40.24
C HIS A 235 -16.65 -16.46 41.29
N PHE A 236 -15.90 -15.49 41.84
CA PHE A 236 -16.48 -14.50 42.76
C PHE A 236 -17.48 -13.56 42.08
N LEU A 237 -17.28 -13.25 40.80
CA LEU A 237 -18.14 -12.31 40.06
C LEU A 237 -19.40 -12.97 39.50
N PHE A 238 -19.29 -14.18 38.98
CA PHE A 238 -20.35 -14.84 38.21
C PHE A 238 -20.79 -16.20 38.78
N GLY A 239 -20.10 -16.72 39.79
CA GLY A 239 -20.30 -18.09 40.30
C GLY A 239 -19.55 -19.16 39.49
N GLU A 240 -19.91 -20.43 39.72
CA GLU A 240 -19.24 -21.59 39.10
C GLU A 240 -19.27 -21.57 37.57
N THR A 241 -20.35 -21.04 36.99
CA THR A 241 -20.53 -20.99 35.53
C THR A 241 -21.01 -19.62 35.09
N ARG A 242 -20.62 -19.22 33.88
CA ARG A 242 -21.07 -17.98 33.24
C ARG A 242 -21.28 -18.16 31.74
N ARG A 243 -21.96 -17.20 31.11
CA ARG A 243 -21.95 -17.08 29.65
C ARG A 243 -20.50 -16.90 29.18
N GLN A 244 -20.17 -17.53 28.06
CA GLN A 244 -18.85 -17.41 27.45
C GLN A 244 -18.51 -15.94 27.14
N LEU A 245 -19.46 -15.19 26.61
CA LEU A 245 -19.42 -13.74 26.53
C LEU A 245 -20.37 -13.15 27.59
N PRO A 246 -19.85 -12.58 28.70
CA PRO A 246 -20.70 -11.98 29.72
C PRO A 246 -21.53 -10.82 29.15
N ALA A 247 -22.80 -10.76 29.57
CA ALA A 247 -23.68 -9.63 29.28
C ALA A 247 -23.69 -8.71 30.50
N TRP A 248 -22.75 -7.76 30.56
CA TRP A 248 -22.76 -6.72 31.58
C TRP A 248 -23.97 -5.81 31.46
N HIS A 249 -24.46 -5.55 30.24
CA HIS A 249 -25.72 -4.85 30.01
C HIS A 249 -26.85 -5.87 29.82
N ASP A 250 -27.32 -6.44 30.93
CA ASP A 250 -28.50 -7.30 30.97
C ASP A 250 -29.63 -6.57 31.73
N LEU A 251 -30.85 -6.64 31.20
CA LEU A 251 -32.02 -6.04 31.84
C LEU A 251 -32.51 -6.88 33.03
N ASP A 252 -32.23 -8.18 33.02
CA ASP A 252 -32.57 -9.10 34.10
C ASP A 252 -31.57 -9.00 35.27
N GLU A 253 -30.31 -8.62 34.97
CA GLU A 253 -29.22 -8.40 35.93
C GLU A 253 -28.59 -6.99 35.75
N PRO A 254 -29.31 -5.91 36.11
CA PRO A 254 -28.84 -4.56 35.83
C PRO A 254 -27.64 -4.17 36.70
N VAL A 255 -26.58 -3.66 36.07
CA VAL A 255 -25.40 -3.11 36.75
C VAL A 255 -25.09 -1.69 36.26
N LEU A 256 -24.48 -0.90 37.14
CA LEU A 256 -23.91 0.41 36.79
C LEU A 256 -22.42 0.23 36.42
N SER A 257 -22.04 0.60 35.20
CA SER A 257 -20.66 0.56 34.73
C SER A 257 -20.15 1.95 34.35
N GLY A 258 -18.91 2.28 34.72
CA GLY A 258 -18.26 3.56 34.39
C GLY A 258 -18.74 4.75 35.22
N SER A 259 -19.07 4.55 36.50
CA SER A 259 -19.42 5.63 37.42
C SER A 259 -18.20 6.49 37.81
N LEU A 260 -18.49 7.65 38.40
CA LEU A 260 -17.46 8.45 39.07
C LEU A 260 -17.15 7.88 40.45
N PHE A 261 -15.86 7.71 40.76
CA PHE A 261 -15.37 7.20 42.03
C PHE A 261 -14.62 8.29 42.81
N GLN A 262 -14.62 8.16 44.14
CA GLN A 262 -13.63 8.85 44.98
C GLN A 262 -12.24 8.25 44.75
N ALA A 263 -11.19 9.00 45.08
CA ALA A 263 -9.80 8.64 44.75
C ALA A 263 -9.40 7.25 45.28
N GLU A 264 -9.79 6.90 46.50
CA GLU A 264 -9.45 5.63 47.13
C GLU A 264 -10.09 4.45 46.37
N ASN A 265 -11.38 4.54 46.07
CA ASN A 265 -12.10 3.48 45.35
C ASN A 265 -11.59 3.32 43.91
N PHE A 266 -11.29 4.44 43.24
CA PHE A 266 -10.69 4.42 41.91
C PHE A 266 -9.34 3.69 41.93
N ALA A 267 -8.46 4.04 42.88
CA ALA A 267 -7.13 3.42 43.00
C ALA A 267 -7.23 1.91 43.28
N LEU A 268 -8.13 1.49 44.17
CA LEU A 268 -8.37 0.08 44.46
C LEU A 268 -8.81 -0.69 43.20
N GLY A 269 -9.75 -0.14 42.43
CA GLY A 269 -10.18 -0.75 41.16
C GLY A 269 -9.05 -0.82 40.13
N ALA A 270 -8.30 0.26 39.95
CA ALA A 270 -7.17 0.33 39.02
C ALA A 270 -6.08 -0.69 39.37
N PHE A 271 -5.74 -0.85 40.66
CA PHE A 271 -4.73 -1.82 41.11
C PHE A 271 -5.23 -3.27 41.10
N ALA A 272 -6.53 -3.49 41.29
CA ALA A 272 -7.15 -4.82 41.25
C ALA A 272 -7.14 -5.44 39.83
N ARG A 273 -7.13 -4.60 38.79
CA ARG A 273 -7.14 -5.06 37.39
C ARG A 273 -6.01 -6.04 37.05
N ARG A 274 -4.77 -5.69 37.42
CA ARG A 274 -3.58 -6.48 37.10
C ARG A 274 -3.57 -7.89 37.71
N PRO A 275 -3.74 -8.08 39.03
CA PRO A 275 -3.68 -9.41 39.63
C PRO A 275 -4.88 -10.30 39.28
N TYR A 276 -6.07 -9.73 39.04
CA TYR A 276 -7.29 -10.52 38.85
C TYR A 276 -7.67 -10.77 37.39
N PHE A 277 -7.21 -9.93 36.46
CA PHE A 277 -7.53 -10.07 35.03
C PHE A 277 -6.27 -10.09 34.15
N ASP A 278 -5.48 -9.02 34.15
CA ASP A 278 -4.38 -8.89 33.16
C ASP A 278 -3.31 -9.98 33.31
N ALA A 279 -3.00 -10.41 34.54
CA ALA A 279 -2.01 -11.46 34.81
C ALA A 279 -2.39 -12.84 34.23
N PHE A 280 -3.68 -13.09 33.98
CA PHE A 280 -4.15 -14.34 33.41
C PHE A 280 -3.95 -14.40 31.88
N VAL A 281 -3.82 -13.26 31.20
CA VAL A 281 -3.74 -13.19 29.73
C VAL A 281 -2.60 -14.03 29.17
N GLY A 282 -1.40 -13.98 29.75
CA GLY A 282 -0.25 -14.76 29.27
C GLY A 282 -0.47 -16.27 29.36
N LYS A 283 -1.12 -16.74 30.45
CA LYS A 283 -1.50 -18.14 30.62
C LYS A 283 -2.58 -18.53 29.60
N SER A 284 -3.63 -17.73 29.47
CA SER A 284 -4.72 -17.99 28.51
C SER A 284 -4.20 -18.02 27.06
N LEU A 285 -3.27 -17.13 26.67
CA LEU A 285 -2.61 -17.16 25.37
C LEU A 285 -1.86 -18.47 25.14
N THR A 286 -1.04 -18.89 26.11
CA THR A 286 -0.26 -20.14 26.01
C THR A 286 -1.18 -21.36 25.84
N GLU A 287 -2.25 -21.42 26.63
CA GLU A 287 -3.25 -22.49 26.54
C GLU A 287 -4.05 -22.43 25.23
N ALA A 288 -4.40 -21.23 24.76
CA ALA A 288 -5.09 -21.03 23.49
C ALA A 288 -4.22 -21.48 22.32
N PHE A 289 -2.92 -21.17 22.30
CA PHE A 289 -1.99 -21.66 21.29
C PHE A 289 -1.89 -23.19 21.30
N ALA A 290 -1.79 -23.81 22.48
CA ALA A 290 -1.73 -25.27 22.60
C ALA A 290 -3.02 -25.92 22.09
N ARG A 291 -4.19 -25.43 22.52
CA ARG A 291 -5.49 -25.93 22.06
C ARG A 291 -5.66 -25.73 20.56
N PHE A 292 -5.21 -24.60 20.02
CA PHE A 292 -5.28 -24.34 18.59
C PHE A 292 -4.45 -25.34 17.80
N ALA A 293 -3.24 -25.66 18.29
CA ALA A 293 -2.39 -26.69 17.71
C ALA A 293 -3.02 -28.09 17.78
N ASP A 294 -3.65 -28.44 18.90
CA ASP A 294 -4.33 -29.73 19.04
C ASP A 294 -5.53 -29.88 18.09
N ARG A 295 -6.21 -28.76 17.77
CA ARG A 295 -7.38 -28.75 16.87
C ARG A 295 -7.03 -28.67 15.39
N THR A 296 -5.98 -27.94 15.04
CA THR A 296 -5.68 -27.58 13.64
C THR A 296 -4.35 -28.13 13.14
N GLY A 297 -3.49 -28.61 14.04
CA GLY A 297 -2.08 -28.95 13.76
C GLY A 297 -1.15 -27.74 13.68
N ARG A 298 -1.66 -26.51 13.68
CA ARG A 298 -0.87 -25.29 13.53
C ARG A 298 -0.40 -24.76 14.87
N ARG A 299 0.92 -24.63 15.03
CA ARG A 299 1.57 -24.23 16.30
C ARG A 299 1.94 -22.76 16.28
N TYR A 300 1.59 -22.08 17.37
CA TYR A 300 1.91 -20.67 17.60
C TYR A 300 2.52 -20.49 18.98
N ALA A 301 3.23 -19.38 19.15
CA ALA A 301 3.80 -18.95 20.41
C ALA A 301 3.95 -17.42 20.39
N SER A 302 4.21 -16.82 21.55
CA SER A 302 4.40 -15.36 21.65
C SER A 302 5.63 -14.86 20.90
N ILE A 303 6.62 -15.74 20.70
CA ILE A 303 7.79 -15.52 19.85
C ILE A 303 7.99 -16.70 18.89
N SER A 304 8.64 -16.47 17.76
CA SER A 304 9.10 -17.51 16.84
C SER A 304 10.60 -17.41 16.60
N GLY A 305 11.24 -18.56 16.45
CA GLY A 305 12.68 -18.67 16.22
C GLY A 305 13.01 -19.29 14.88
N TYR A 306 13.98 -18.74 14.16
CA TYR A 306 14.50 -19.32 12.92
C TYR A 306 16.02 -19.28 12.89
N ARG A 307 16.65 -20.47 12.84
CA ARG A 307 18.12 -20.66 12.82
C ARG A 307 18.87 -19.99 13.97
N LEU A 308 18.35 -20.12 15.19
CA LEU A 308 18.90 -19.47 16.39
C LEU A 308 19.98 -20.30 17.11
N ASP A 309 20.00 -21.63 16.94
CA ASP A 309 20.84 -22.55 17.72
C ASP A 309 22.34 -22.20 17.75
N ASP A 310 22.88 -21.66 16.65
CA ASP A 310 24.27 -21.25 16.48
C ASP A 310 24.41 -19.79 16.01
N ALA A 311 23.35 -18.99 16.14
CA ALA A 311 23.32 -17.61 15.67
C ALA A 311 24.21 -16.71 16.52
N GLN A 312 25.11 -15.96 15.85
CA GLN A 312 25.88 -14.89 16.50
C GLN A 312 25.21 -13.53 16.32
N THR A 313 24.49 -13.35 15.22
CA THR A 313 23.72 -12.15 14.91
C THR A 313 22.25 -12.54 14.84
N VAL A 314 21.39 -11.81 15.55
CA VAL A 314 19.93 -12.03 15.49
C VAL A 314 19.27 -10.81 14.86
N LEU A 315 18.42 -11.05 13.85
CA LEU A 315 17.44 -10.07 13.38
C LEU A 315 16.15 -10.26 14.18
N LEU A 316 15.80 -9.30 15.01
CA LEU A 316 14.52 -9.30 15.74
C LEU A 316 13.52 -8.48 14.95
N ALA A 317 12.40 -9.08 14.57
CA ALA A 317 11.39 -8.47 13.71
C ALA A 317 9.97 -8.70 14.24
N GLN A 318 9.03 -7.90 13.74
CA GLN A 318 7.62 -7.93 14.10
C GLN A 318 6.78 -7.80 12.83
N GLY A 319 5.64 -8.50 12.76
CA GLY A 319 4.78 -8.51 11.57
C GLY A 319 5.43 -9.18 10.36
N ALA A 320 5.11 -8.70 9.16
CA ALA A 320 5.50 -9.35 7.90
C ALA A 320 7.01 -9.37 7.65
N ALA A 321 7.76 -8.47 8.28
CA ALA A 321 9.23 -8.47 8.16
C ALA A 321 9.87 -9.74 8.72
N ILE A 322 9.16 -10.54 9.53
CA ILE A 322 9.65 -11.84 10.00
C ILE A 322 9.92 -12.77 8.81
N GLU A 323 9.01 -12.88 7.81
CA GLU A 323 9.24 -13.72 6.64
C GLU A 323 10.44 -13.23 5.81
N THR A 324 10.50 -11.93 5.54
CA THR A 324 11.63 -11.33 4.79
C THR A 324 12.97 -11.52 5.50
N ALA A 325 13.00 -11.37 6.82
CA ALA A 325 14.21 -11.60 7.60
C ALA A 325 14.66 -13.07 7.56
N ARG A 326 13.72 -14.03 7.54
CA ARG A 326 14.04 -15.46 7.40
C ARG A 326 14.68 -15.77 6.05
N PHE A 327 14.13 -15.19 4.99
CA PHE A 327 14.70 -15.33 3.64
C PHE A 327 16.11 -14.71 3.56
N ALA A 328 16.28 -13.50 4.12
CA ALA A 328 17.58 -12.85 4.19
C ALA A 328 18.60 -13.63 5.04
N ALA A 329 18.18 -14.24 6.14
CA ALA A 329 19.04 -15.08 6.98
C ALA A 329 19.52 -16.33 6.21
N ASP A 330 18.65 -16.96 5.42
CA ASP A 330 19.04 -18.07 4.53
C ASP A 330 20.09 -17.63 3.50
N CYS A 331 19.88 -16.47 2.86
CA CYS A 331 20.84 -15.89 1.92
C CYS A 331 22.20 -15.60 2.59
N LEU A 332 22.19 -14.91 3.74
CA LEU A 332 23.38 -14.57 4.52
C LEU A 332 24.19 -15.80 4.93
N ARG A 333 23.52 -16.88 5.30
CA ARG A 333 24.19 -18.13 5.68
C ARG A 333 24.73 -18.89 4.48
N LYS A 334 23.95 -19.02 3.40
CA LYS A 334 24.33 -19.77 2.19
C LYS A 334 25.44 -19.06 1.41
N GLN A 335 25.26 -17.77 1.12
CA GLN A 335 26.12 -17.01 0.20
C GLN A 335 27.24 -16.26 0.94
N HIS A 336 26.97 -15.70 2.12
CA HIS A 336 27.93 -14.85 2.85
C HIS A 336 28.60 -15.53 4.05
N LYS A 337 28.18 -16.76 4.41
CA LYS A 337 28.70 -17.55 5.55
C LYS A 337 28.59 -16.83 6.90
N ILE A 338 27.59 -15.97 7.09
CA ILE A 338 27.34 -15.26 8.35
C ILE A 338 26.26 -16.00 9.14
N ARG A 339 26.52 -16.33 10.41
CA ARG A 339 25.59 -17.04 11.31
C ARG A 339 24.48 -16.12 11.84
N VAL A 340 23.50 -15.86 10.98
CA VAL A 340 22.35 -15.00 11.28
C VAL A 340 21.11 -15.82 11.59
N GLY A 341 20.47 -15.56 12.74
CA GLY A 341 19.16 -16.08 13.12
C GLY A 341 18.09 -14.99 13.12
N VAL A 342 16.82 -15.40 13.21
CA VAL A 342 15.67 -14.48 13.28
C VAL A 342 14.84 -14.79 14.50
N LEU A 343 14.46 -13.76 15.23
CA LEU A 343 13.51 -13.80 16.34
C LEU A 343 12.27 -12.97 15.97
N GLY A 344 11.14 -13.63 15.77
CA GLY A 344 9.86 -12.98 15.48
C GLY A 344 9.09 -12.70 16.77
N ILE A 345 8.56 -11.49 16.93
CA ILE A 345 7.65 -11.12 18.03
C ILE A 345 6.22 -11.13 17.53
N HIS A 346 5.40 -12.05 18.07
CA HIS A 346 3.98 -12.15 17.76
C HIS A 346 3.11 -11.52 18.84
N THR A 347 3.50 -11.59 20.12
CA THR A 347 2.77 -10.94 21.21
C THR A 347 3.52 -9.70 21.68
N LEU A 348 2.96 -8.50 21.47
CA LEU A 348 3.54 -7.24 21.99
C LEU A 348 3.10 -6.96 23.43
N ARG A 349 1.87 -7.38 23.76
CA ARG A 349 1.26 -7.26 25.08
C ARG A 349 0.48 -8.54 25.39
N PRO A 350 0.73 -9.22 26.52
CA PRO A 350 1.87 -9.03 27.44
C PRO A 350 3.21 -9.28 26.72
N PHE A 351 4.25 -8.52 27.08
CA PHE A 351 5.55 -8.64 26.41
C PHE A 351 6.31 -9.92 26.86
N PRO A 352 6.85 -10.74 25.95
CA PRO A 352 7.44 -12.05 26.27
C PRO A 352 8.90 -11.93 26.76
N ASP A 353 9.11 -11.21 27.86
CA ASP A 353 10.45 -10.92 28.40
C ASP A 353 11.33 -12.16 28.61
N ALA A 354 10.76 -13.20 29.24
CA ALA A 354 11.51 -14.40 29.63
C ALA A 354 12.01 -15.14 28.40
N ASP A 355 11.12 -15.36 27.43
CA ASP A 355 11.45 -16.06 26.18
C ASP A 355 12.50 -15.28 25.36
N ILE A 356 12.41 -13.94 25.34
CA ILE A 356 13.42 -13.09 24.67
C ILE A 356 14.78 -13.22 25.35
N VAL A 357 14.82 -13.15 26.69
CA VAL A 357 16.07 -13.26 27.46
C VAL A 357 16.73 -14.62 27.23
N ASP A 358 15.96 -15.70 27.32
CA ASP A 358 16.48 -17.06 27.13
C ASP A 358 16.97 -17.28 25.69
N THR A 359 16.27 -16.71 24.70
CA THR A 359 16.61 -16.84 23.29
C THR A 359 17.86 -16.03 22.90
N LEU A 360 18.01 -14.81 23.43
CA LEU A 360 19.09 -13.90 23.04
C LEU A 360 20.36 -14.06 23.88
N LYS A 361 20.31 -14.81 24.98
CA LYS A 361 21.48 -15.05 25.84
C LYS A 361 22.63 -15.69 25.05
N GLY A 362 23.78 -15.03 25.05
CA GLY A 362 25.01 -15.56 24.44
C GLY A 362 25.18 -15.31 22.94
N CYS A 363 24.24 -14.61 22.28
CA CYS A 363 24.53 -14.06 20.95
C CYS A 363 25.39 -12.79 21.05
N ASP A 364 26.13 -12.46 19.98
CA ASP A 364 27.06 -11.32 19.99
C ASP A 364 26.31 -10.00 19.79
N ARG A 365 25.32 -10.01 18.89
CA ARG A 365 24.56 -8.80 18.53
C ARG A 365 23.11 -9.12 18.13
N VAL A 366 22.22 -8.19 18.41
CA VAL A 366 20.83 -8.19 17.93
C VAL A 366 20.52 -6.87 17.22
N PHE A 367 20.01 -6.97 16.00
CA PHE A 367 19.41 -5.85 15.28
C PHE A 367 17.91 -5.91 15.47
N VAL A 368 17.34 -4.90 16.13
CA VAL A 368 15.91 -4.76 16.34
C VAL A 368 15.36 -3.97 15.16
N LEU A 369 14.64 -4.65 14.26
CA LEU A 369 14.01 -4.04 13.10
C LEU A 369 12.71 -3.38 13.55
N GLU A 370 12.61 -2.05 13.41
CA GLU A 370 11.42 -1.28 13.78
C GLU A 370 10.82 -0.54 12.59
N ARG A 371 9.52 -0.74 12.36
CA ARG A 371 8.77 -0.02 11.33
C ARG A 371 8.18 1.29 11.85
N VAL A 372 8.97 2.01 12.64
CA VAL A 372 8.63 3.29 13.26
C VAL A 372 9.92 4.05 13.58
N ASP A 373 9.94 5.34 13.26
CA ASP A 373 10.87 6.30 13.87
C ASP A 373 10.10 7.05 14.95
N ALA A 374 10.58 7.03 16.19
CA ALA A 374 9.90 7.64 17.34
C ALA A 374 10.57 8.99 17.67
N PRO A 375 10.04 10.12 17.19
CA PRO A 375 10.76 11.40 17.27
C PRO A 375 11.01 11.82 18.71
N LEU A 376 12.19 12.38 18.98
CA LEU A 376 12.66 12.84 20.30
C LEU A 376 12.81 11.74 21.36
N SER A 377 12.41 10.50 21.08
CA SER A 377 12.71 9.36 21.94
C SER A 377 14.19 9.03 21.83
N GLY A 378 14.81 8.64 22.95
CA GLY A 378 16.19 8.15 22.92
C GLY A 378 16.35 6.92 22.03
N GLU A 379 15.29 6.11 21.93
CA GLU A 379 15.23 4.90 21.11
C GLU A 379 13.81 4.59 20.66
N PRO A 380 13.63 3.81 19.57
CA PRO A 380 12.31 3.38 19.15
C PRO A 380 11.73 2.31 20.11
N PRO A 381 10.38 2.16 20.12
CA PRO A 381 9.64 1.54 21.22
C PRO A 381 9.94 0.06 21.44
N LEU A 382 10.05 -0.77 20.38
CA LEU A 382 10.34 -2.19 20.56
C LEU A 382 11.75 -2.41 21.10
N THR A 383 12.72 -1.62 20.66
CA THR A 383 14.10 -1.66 21.14
C THR A 383 14.17 -1.36 22.63
N ARG A 384 13.37 -0.40 23.11
CA ARG A 384 13.27 -0.08 24.55
C ARG A 384 12.78 -1.28 25.36
N GLU A 385 11.76 -1.97 24.89
CA GLU A 385 11.22 -3.17 25.54
C GLU A 385 12.25 -4.29 25.58
N VAL A 386 12.85 -4.62 24.42
CA VAL A 386 13.89 -5.65 24.31
C VAL A 386 15.07 -5.33 25.22
N ARG A 387 15.52 -4.08 25.26
CA ARG A 387 16.62 -3.68 26.14
C ARG A 387 16.26 -3.77 27.61
N ALA A 388 15.02 -3.44 27.97
CA ALA A 388 14.53 -3.63 29.34
C ALA A 388 14.55 -5.11 29.73
N SER A 389 14.18 -6.03 28.83
CA SER A 389 14.31 -7.47 29.06
C SER A 389 15.77 -7.89 29.21
N LEU A 390 16.66 -7.43 28.32
CA LEU A 390 18.09 -7.76 28.34
C LEU A 390 18.84 -7.23 29.57
N ASN A 391 18.32 -6.22 30.27
CA ASN A 391 18.89 -5.76 31.54
C ASN A 391 18.75 -6.79 32.67
N ARG A 392 18.03 -7.89 32.45
CA ARG A 392 17.96 -9.04 33.37
C ARG A 392 19.15 -10.00 33.22
N LEU A 393 19.95 -9.85 32.16
CA LEU A 393 21.18 -10.62 31.94
C LEU A 393 22.39 -9.93 32.56
N ASP A 394 23.36 -10.72 33.00
CA ASP A 394 24.70 -10.25 33.35
C ASP A 394 25.43 -9.71 32.11
N ASP A 395 26.34 -8.74 32.30
CA ASP A 395 27.08 -8.09 31.20
C ASP A 395 27.81 -9.09 30.28
N SER A 396 28.28 -10.22 30.82
CA SER A 396 28.98 -11.26 30.05
C SER A 396 28.10 -12.03 29.05
N GLY A 397 26.78 -12.00 29.22
CA GLY A 397 25.82 -12.71 28.36
C GLY A 397 24.91 -11.79 27.54
N LYS A 398 25.11 -10.48 27.65
CA LYS A 398 24.23 -9.46 27.06
C LYS A 398 24.68 -9.10 25.64
N PRO A 399 23.85 -9.33 24.61
CA PRO A 399 24.19 -8.97 23.23
C PRO A 399 24.22 -7.45 23.03
N ALA A 400 25.01 -7.00 22.06
CA ALA A 400 24.92 -5.63 21.57
C ALA A 400 23.56 -5.42 20.86
N CYS A 401 22.66 -4.67 21.49
CA CYS A 401 21.31 -4.40 20.98
C CYS A 401 21.26 -3.07 20.20
N ARG A 402 21.01 -3.14 18.89
CA ARG A 402 21.02 -1.98 17.98
C ARG A 402 19.66 -1.77 17.31
N PRO A 403 19.05 -0.57 17.40
CA PRO A 403 17.83 -0.25 16.66
C PRO A 403 18.12 -0.01 15.18
N VAL A 404 17.25 -0.56 14.33
CA VAL A 404 17.27 -0.39 12.87
C VAL A 404 15.87 -0.03 12.41
N VAL A 405 15.70 1.22 11.98
CA VAL A 405 14.43 1.72 11.43
C VAL A 405 14.33 1.31 9.96
N TYR A 406 13.21 0.72 9.56
CA TYR A 406 12.96 0.30 8.18
C TYR A 406 11.50 0.54 7.79
N GLY A 407 11.19 0.52 6.51
CA GLY A 407 9.81 0.32 6.04
C GLY A 407 8.78 1.39 6.39
N VAL A 408 9.18 2.50 7.01
CA VAL A 408 8.27 3.56 7.46
C VAL A 408 7.56 4.15 6.24
N GLY A 409 6.23 4.15 6.28
CA GLY A 409 5.41 4.72 5.21
C GLY A 409 5.41 3.91 3.91
N GLY A 410 5.77 2.62 3.98
CA GLY A 410 5.83 1.71 2.83
C GLY A 410 7.18 1.69 2.11
N LEU A 411 8.24 2.23 2.72
CA LEU A 411 9.59 2.13 2.14
C LEU A 411 9.97 0.65 1.92
N PRO A 412 10.62 0.28 0.80
CA PRO A 412 11.01 -1.11 0.55
C PRO A 412 11.89 -1.73 1.64
N LEU A 413 11.60 -2.97 2.02
CA LEU A 413 12.50 -3.82 2.80
C LEU A 413 13.14 -4.84 1.87
N ARG A 414 14.34 -4.55 1.38
CA ARG A 414 15.04 -5.42 0.43
C ARG A 414 15.96 -6.38 1.16
N MET A 415 16.07 -7.60 0.63
CA MET A 415 17.02 -8.59 1.13
C MET A 415 18.47 -8.07 1.05
N THR A 416 18.81 -7.36 -0.04
CA THR A 416 20.15 -6.77 -0.24
C THR A 416 20.51 -5.74 0.83
N ASP A 417 19.53 -4.95 1.30
CA ASP A 417 19.74 -4.00 2.40
C ASP A 417 20.03 -4.73 3.73
N LEU A 418 19.30 -5.81 4.03
CA LEU A 418 19.54 -6.65 5.21
C LEU A 418 20.92 -7.35 5.14
N VAL A 419 21.34 -7.75 3.95
CA VAL A 419 22.70 -8.27 3.72
C VAL A 419 23.74 -7.19 4.01
N ALA A 420 23.55 -5.98 3.48
CA ALA A 420 24.44 -4.86 3.72
C ALA A 420 24.54 -4.54 5.22
N LEU A 421 23.41 -4.51 5.93
CA LEU A 421 23.35 -4.31 7.38
C LEU A 421 24.18 -5.34 8.15
N CYS A 422 23.96 -6.64 7.90
CA CYS A 422 24.64 -7.72 8.62
C CYS A 422 26.14 -7.81 8.34
N ARG A 423 26.58 -7.35 7.15
CA ARG A 423 28.00 -7.32 6.76
C ARG A 423 28.78 -6.17 7.39
N ARG A 424 28.12 -5.18 7.98
CA ARG A 424 28.80 -4.06 8.61
C ARG A 424 29.64 -4.55 9.79
N THR A 425 30.94 -4.26 9.70
CA THR A 425 31.92 -4.46 10.78
C THR A 425 32.02 -3.25 11.70
N ASP A 426 31.50 -2.10 11.26
CA ASP A 426 31.71 -0.85 11.94
C ASP A 426 30.97 -0.80 13.28
N SER A 427 31.73 -0.49 14.33
CA SER A 427 31.23 -0.28 15.68
C SER A 427 30.70 1.15 15.89
N THR A 428 30.29 1.85 14.82
CA THR A 428 29.82 3.23 14.90
C THR A 428 28.76 3.34 15.98
N SER A 429 28.94 4.26 16.93
CA SER A 429 28.02 4.55 18.04
C SER A 429 26.71 5.22 17.59
N VAL A 430 26.50 5.34 16.27
CA VAL A 430 25.37 6.05 15.69
C VAL A 430 24.17 5.11 15.65
N ALA A 431 23.14 5.45 16.40
CA ALA A 431 21.87 4.76 16.46
C ALA A 431 20.74 5.82 16.49
N PRO A 432 19.58 5.56 15.84
CA PRO A 432 19.28 4.37 15.03
C PRO A 432 19.99 4.35 13.67
N LEU A 433 20.08 3.16 13.08
CA LEU A 433 20.39 2.98 11.66
C LEU A 433 19.09 3.01 10.85
N TYR A 434 19.12 3.53 9.63
CA TYR A 434 17.97 3.60 8.73
C TYR A 434 18.21 2.72 7.50
N LEU A 435 17.38 1.70 7.32
CA LEU A 435 17.50 0.71 6.26
C LEU A 435 16.69 1.10 5.02
N GLY A 436 17.23 0.86 3.82
CA GLY A 436 16.56 1.11 2.54
C GLY A 436 16.64 2.56 2.05
N LEU A 437 17.35 3.44 2.77
CA LEU A 437 17.55 4.84 2.39
C LEU A 437 19.00 5.27 2.59
N ALA A 438 19.36 6.37 1.92
CA ALA A 438 20.64 7.03 2.09
C ALA A 438 20.43 8.51 2.43
N PHE A 439 21.31 9.06 3.26
CA PHE A 439 21.42 10.51 3.50
C PHE A 439 22.33 11.18 2.47
N ASP A 440 22.88 10.40 1.54
CA ASP A 440 23.86 10.82 0.56
C ASP A 440 23.77 9.98 -0.74
N ASP A 441 24.19 10.56 -1.86
CA ASP A 441 24.22 9.93 -3.18
C ASP A 441 25.57 10.24 -3.85
N ALA A 442 26.45 9.24 -3.89
CA ALA A 442 27.84 9.42 -4.31
C ALA A 442 28.05 9.38 -5.83
N SER A 443 27.07 8.97 -6.63
CA SER A 443 27.25 8.74 -8.07
C SER A 443 27.11 9.98 -8.96
N GLY A 444 26.84 11.17 -8.39
CA GLY A 444 27.30 12.45 -8.97
C GLY A 444 26.79 12.86 -10.37
N GLU A 445 25.52 12.64 -10.70
CA GLU A 445 25.02 12.97 -12.06
C GLU A 445 24.38 14.36 -12.20
N GLN A 446 24.24 15.12 -11.10
CA GLN A 446 23.54 16.41 -11.08
C GLN A 446 24.33 17.48 -10.28
N PRO A 447 25.05 18.42 -10.93
CA PRO A 447 25.99 19.33 -10.26
C PRO A 447 25.38 20.15 -9.11
N LYS A 448 24.17 20.68 -9.29
CA LYS A 448 23.49 21.48 -8.25
C LYS A 448 23.06 20.64 -7.04
N ARG A 449 22.72 19.36 -7.27
CA ARG A 449 22.39 18.42 -6.19
C ARG A 449 23.65 17.99 -5.45
N GLU A 450 24.75 17.77 -6.17
CA GLU A 450 26.04 17.45 -5.57
C GLU A 450 26.50 18.55 -4.61
N VAL A 451 26.37 19.83 -4.99
CA VAL A 451 26.68 20.96 -4.09
C VAL A 451 25.85 20.93 -2.81
N LEU A 452 24.55 20.58 -2.89
CA LEU A 452 23.71 20.43 -1.69
C LEU A 452 24.20 19.28 -0.81
N LEU A 453 24.45 18.11 -1.41
CA LEU A 453 24.91 16.93 -0.67
C LEU A 453 26.26 17.19 0.00
N ASP A 454 27.18 17.87 -0.68
CA ASP A 454 28.46 18.30 -0.13
C ASP A 454 28.30 19.24 1.08
N ALA A 455 27.39 20.20 0.98
CA ALA A 455 27.07 21.09 2.10
C ALA A 455 26.48 20.31 3.29
N LEU A 456 25.61 19.33 3.04
CA LEU A 456 25.03 18.47 4.06
C LEU A 456 26.08 17.56 4.72
N ARG A 457 26.99 16.96 3.95
CA ARG A 457 28.11 16.15 4.48
C ARG A 457 28.98 16.96 5.44
N ARG A 458 29.30 18.21 5.08
CA ARG A 458 30.12 19.11 5.91
C ARG A 458 29.39 19.55 7.17
N ALA A 459 28.09 19.85 7.08
CA ALA A 459 27.30 20.33 8.20
C ALA A 459 26.87 19.19 9.16
N TYR A 460 26.61 18.00 8.63
CA TYR A 460 26.07 16.84 9.35
C TYR A 460 26.85 15.56 9.05
N PRO A 461 28.15 15.49 9.40
CA PRO A 461 29.03 14.37 9.02
C PRO A 461 28.58 13.02 9.57
N ALA A 462 27.82 13.00 10.69
CA ALA A 462 27.28 11.77 11.26
C ALA A 462 26.09 11.20 10.46
N ALA A 463 25.30 12.04 9.77
CA ALA A 463 24.08 11.64 9.09
C ALA A 463 24.35 10.69 7.91
N ALA A 464 25.45 10.91 7.18
CA ALA A 464 25.85 10.04 6.07
C ALA A 464 25.99 8.57 6.48
N ASN A 465 26.42 8.30 7.72
CA ASN A 465 26.64 6.95 8.24
C ASN A 465 25.39 6.29 8.84
N MET A 466 24.28 7.02 8.96
CA MET A 466 23.01 6.52 9.50
C MET A 466 22.27 5.65 8.47
N GLY A 467 22.42 5.92 7.18
CA GLY A 467 21.75 5.19 6.11
C GLY A 467 22.45 3.86 5.77
N VAL A 468 21.64 2.83 5.52
CA VAL A 468 22.07 1.53 4.98
C VAL A 468 21.20 1.23 3.77
N ARG A 469 21.75 1.43 2.58
CA ARG A 469 21.12 1.09 1.31
C ARG A 469 22.13 0.34 0.46
N ALA A 470 21.77 -0.85 0.00
CA ALA A 470 22.56 -1.58 -0.97
C ALA A 470 22.56 -0.86 -2.32
N ASP A 471 23.54 -1.18 -3.17
CA ASP A 471 23.58 -0.69 -4.54
C ASP A 471 22.32 -1.15 -5.28
N PRO A 472 21.51 -0.23 -5.86
CA PRO A 472 20.32 -0.59 -6.63
C PRO A 472 20.63 -1.47 -7.84
N ASP A 473 21.85 -1.41 -8.40
CA ASP A 473 22.28 -2.22 -9.54
C ASP A 473 22.84 -3.61 -9.14
N GLY A 474 22.80 -3.95 -7.85
CA GLY A 474 23.22 -5.26 -7.35
C GLY A 474 22.30 -6.40 -7.84
N GLU A 475 22.85 -7.61 -7.97
CA GLU A 475 22.07 -8.80 -8.35
C GLU A 475 20.89 -9.00 -7.39
N GLY A 476 19.67 -8.79 -7.91
CA GLY A 476 18.45 -9.19 -7.22
C GLY A 476 18.44 -10.71 -7.00
N SER A 477 17.82 -11.18 -5.92
CA SER A 477 17.76 -12.61 -5.64
C SER A 477 16.37 -13.15 -5.95
N ARG A 478 16.32 -14.26 -6.69
CA ARG A 478 15.15 -15.13 -6.76
C ARG A 478 15.29 -16.24 -5.72
N GLN A 479 14.19 -16.63 -5.08
CA GLN A 479 14.19 -17.86 -4.30
C GLN A 479 14.26 -19.05 -5.29
N GLN A 480 15.05 -20.08 -4.97
CA GLN A 480 15.11 -21.28 -5.81
C GLN A 480 13.73 -21.93 -5.91
N ASP A 481 13.43 -22.53 -7.05
CA ASP A 481 12.16 -23.24 -7.31
C ASP A 481 10.90 -22.35 -7.14
N THR A 482 11.02 -21.07 -7.48
CA THR A 482 9.89 -20.11 -7.46
C THR A 482 9.66 -19.48 -8.82
N VAL A 483 8.41 -19.05 -9.05
CA VAL A 483 8.01 -18.24 -10.20
C VAL A 483 7.58 -16.87 -9.70
N SER A 484 8.25 -15.83 -10.17
CA SER A 484 7.97 -14.43 -9.83
C SER A 484 7.42 -13.68 -11.03
N ILE A 485 6.31 -12.98 -10.84
CA ILE A 485 5.57 -12.27 -11.87
C ILE A 485 5.43 -10.81 -11.43
N ALA A 486 5.76 -9.88 -12.32
CA ALA A 486 5.52 -8.45 -12.16
C ALA A 486 4.34 -8.02 -13.04
N ILE A 487 3.35 -7.34 -12.47
CA ILE A 487 2.20 -6.80 -13.19
C ILE A 487 2.26 -5.28 -13.14
N HIS A 488 2.60 -4.67 -14.27
CA HIS A 488 2.68 -3.23 -14.45
C HIS A 488 1.30 -2.67 -14.80
N ARG A 489 0.69 -1.98 -13.84
CA ARG A 489 -0.60 -1.30 -13.98
C ARG A 489 -0.40 0.20 -14.19
N ASP A 490 -1.15 0.76 -15.13
CA ASP A 490 -1.22 2.20 -15.38
C ASP A 490 -2.65 2.68 -15.07
N GLY A 491 -2.81 3.60 -14.12
CA GLY A 491 -4.11 4.24 -13.84
C GLY A 491 -5.26 3.30 -13.46
N ARG A 492 -6.46 3.54 -14.03
CA ARG A 492 -7.70 2.81 -13.74
C ARG A 492 -7.75 1.50 -14.55
N GLY A 493 -7.72 0.36 -13.86
CA GLY A 493 -7.88 -0.97 -14.46
C GLY A 493 -6.90 -2.00 -13.90
N GLY A 494 -7.23 -3.29 -14.03
CA GLY A 494 -6.33 -4.40 -13.65
C GLY A 494 -6.18 -4.68 -12.15
N GLU A 495 -6.84 -3.94 -11.26
CA GLU A 495 -6.82 -4.15 -9.80
C GLU A 495 -7.21 -5.58 -9.38
N ARG A 496 -8.01 -6.26 -10.22
CA ARG A 496 -8.47 -7.63 -9.99
C ARG A 496 -7.50 -8.70 -10.47
N LEU A 497 -6.54 -8.33 -11.32
CA LEU A 497 -5.71 -9.28 -12.03
C LEU A 497 -4.75 -10.01 -11.09
N LEU A 498 -4.17 -9.29 -10.12
CA LEU A 498 -3.23 -9.87 -9.15
C LEU A 498 -3.85 -11.06 -8.39
N GLY A 499 -4.99 -10.82 -7.75
CA GLY A 499 -5.71 -11.87 -7.01
C GLY A 499 -6.13 -13.01 -7.93
N THR A 500 -6.68 -12.69 -9.11
CA THR A 500 -7.16 -13.71 -10.07
C THR A 500 -6.02 -14.60 -10.59
N ALA A 501 -4.86 -14.01 -10.89
CA ALA A 501 -3.66 -14.73 -11.26
C ALA A 501 -3.14 -15.60 -10.12
N ALA A 502 -3.08 -15.07 -8.90
CA ALA A 502 -2.68 -15.80 -7.70
C ALA A 502 -3.51 -17.08 -7.48
N ALA A 503 -4.83 -16.96 -7.52
CA ALA A 503 -5.71 -18.10 -7.30
C ALA A 503 -5.68 -19.12 -8.44
N LEU A 504 -5.57 -18.68 -9.70
CA LEU A 504 -5.43 -19.61 -10.82
C LEU A 504 -4.09 -20.34 -10.75
N LEU A 505 -3.01 -19.65 -10.37
CA LEU A 505 -1.68 -20.24 -10.24
C LEU A 505 -1.66 -21.30 -9.14
N HIS A 506 -2.19 -20.99 -7.96
CA HIS A 506 -2.37 -21.95 -6.88
C HIS A 506 -3.29 -23.12 -7.27
N LYS A 507 -4.41 -22.87 -7.96
CA LYS A 507 -5.32 -23.94 -8.41
C LYS A 507 -4.65 -24.89 -9.41
N VAL A 508 -3.78 -24.37 -10.27
CA VAL A 508 -3.09 -25.14 -11.31
C VAL A 508 -1.89 -25.89 -10.73
N MET A 509 -1.06 -25.23 -9.92
CA MET A 509 0.24 -25.74 -9.47
C MET A 509 0.25 -26.28 -8.03
N GLY A 510 -0.75 -25.95 -7.21
CA GLY A 510 -0.67 -26.13 -5.74
C GLY A 510 0.32 -25.16 -5.13
N GLY A 511 0.94 -25.53 -4.00
CA GLY A 511 2.01 -24.76 -3.38
C GLY A 511 1.56 -23.43 -2.77
N ARG A 512 2.51 -22.54 -2.51
CA ARG A 512 2.33 -21.29 -1.77
C ARG A 512 2.30 -20.08 -2.68
N ILE A 513 1.61 -19.04 -2.23
CA ILE A 513 1.51 -17.74 -2.91
C ILE A 513 1.90 -16.62 -1.96
N ARG A 514 2.71 -15.68 -2.47
CA ARG A 514 2.94 -14.38 -1.85
C ARG A 514 2.74 -13.29 -2.89
N SER A 515 1.82 -12.37 -2.63
CA SER A 515 1.62 -11.19 -3.48
C SER A 515 2.01 -9.91 -2.74
N ARG A 516 2.47 -8.91 -3.47
CA ARG A 516 2.68 -7.56 -2.94
C ARG A 516 2.00 -6.55 -3.87
N PRO A 517 0.80 -6.06 -3.49
CA PRO A 517 0.11 -5.04 -4.27
C PRO A 517 0.82 -3.69 -4.13
N ALA A 518 0.95 -2.96 -5.24
CA ALA A 518 1.40 -1.58 -5.21
C ALA A 518 0.26 -0.66 -4.72
N VAL A 519 0.52 0.07 -3.65
CA VAL A 519 -0.39 1.06 -3.07
C VAL A 519 -0.01 2.45 -3.58
N SER A 520 -0.99 3.20 -4.07
CA SER A 520 -0.77 4.58 -4.53
C SER A 520 -2.05 5.40 -4.41
N TRP A 521 -1.89 6.66 -4.04
CA TRP A 521 -2.96 7.64 -3.93
C TRP A 521 -3.26 8.34 -5.27
N GLU A 522 -2.33 8.29 -6.24
CA GLU A 522 -2.43 9.01 -7.51
C GLU A 522 -3.38 8.32 -8.49
N ASN A 523 -4.51 8.93 -8.79
CA ASN A 523 -5.42 8.43 -9.82
C ASN A 523 -4.94 8.85 -11.21
N GLY A 524 -4.20 7.97 -11.91
CA GLY A 524 -3.97 8.10 -13.35
C GLY A 524 -2.56 8.53 -13.78
N SER A 525 -1.61 8.74 -12.86
CA SER A 525 -0.20 8.96 -13.16
C SER A 525 0.68 7.92 -12.46
N GLY A 526 1.71 7.45 -13.15
CA GLY A 526 2.69 6.49 -12.62
C GLY A 526 2.35 5.02 -12.90
N THR A 527 3.37 4.27 -13.31
CA THR A 527 3.31 2.81 -13.43
C THR A 527 3.44 2.20 -12.04
N ARG A 528 2.49 1.33 -11.68
CA ARG A 528 2.46 0.59 -10.42
C ARG A 528 2.83 -0.86 -10.71
N VAL A 529 3.66 -1.46 -9.87
CA VAL A 529 4.08 -2.86 -10.06
C VAL A 529 3.56 -3.71 -8.92
N ASP A 530 2.55 -4.53 -9.21
CA ASP A 530 2.18 -5.60 -8.30
C ASP A 530 3.10 -6.80 -8.51
N TRP A 531 3.47 -7.45 -7.42
CA TRP A 531 4.29 -8.66 -7.46
C TRP A 531 3.48 -9.88 -7.05
N LEU A 532 3.70 -10.99 -7.74
CA LEU A 532 3.18 -12.30 -7.39
C LEU A 532 4.31 -13.31 -7.44
N THR A 533 4.51 -14.04 -6.35
CA THR A 533 5.47 -15.15 -6.29
C THR A 533 4.75 -16.42 -5.92
N HIS A 534 5.04 -17.49 -6.65
CA HIS A 534 4.60 -18.85 -6.39
C HIS A 534 5.80 -19.75 -6.13
N GLY A 535 5.62 -20.73 -5.25
CA GLY A 535 6.64 -21.71 -4.91
C GLY A 535 6.03 -22.92 -4.19
N ASP A 536 6.88 -23.83 -3.74
CA ASP A 536 6.47 -24.96 -2.91
C ASP A 536 6.21 -24.53 -1.45
N ASP A 537 6.07 -25.50 -0.53
CA ASP A 537 5.87 -25.25 0.90
C ASP A 537 7.06 -24.55 1.60
N SER A 538 8.20 -24.40 0.92
CA SER A 538 9.37 -23.67 1.43
C SER A 538 9.34 -22.17 1.12
N LEU A 539 8.37 -21.70 0.32
CA LEU A 539 8.23 -20.28 -0.05
C LEU A 539 8.12 -19.41 1.21
N GLN A 540 9.00 -18.42 1.29
CA GLN A 540 8.92 -17.32 2.26
C GLN A 540 8.68 -16.03 1.49
N ASP A 541 8.13 -14.98 2.11
CA ASP A 541 8.09 -13.67 1.48
C ASP A 541 9.53 -13.11 1.34
N PRO A 542 10.06 -12.97 0.12
CA PRO A 542 11.43 -12.53 -0.10
C PRO A 542 11.66 -11.04 0.15
N GLY A 543 10.60 -10.26 0.43
CA GLY A 543 10.70 -8.81 0.58
C GLY A 543 10.68 -8.09 -0.77
N ASP A 544 11.23 -6.88 -0.79
CA ASP A 544 11.27 -6.02 -1.98
C ASP A 544 12.53 -6.26 -2.82
N GLY A 545 12.57 -5.71 -4.03
CA GLY A 545 13.71 -5.87 -4.94
C GLY A 545 13.69 -7.21 -5.69
N LEU A 546 12.50 -7.71 -6.01
CA LEU A 546 12.30 -8.95 -6.74
C LEU A 546 12.71 -8.83 -8.21
N VAL A 547 13.11 -9.96 -8.79
CA VAL A 547 13.41 -10.09 -10.22
C VAL A 547 12.33 -10.97 -10.86
N ALA A 548 11.57 -10.40 -11.78
CA ALA A 548 10.50 -11.12 -12.47
C ALA A 548 11.06 -12.16 -13.42
N HIS A 549 10.40 -13.32 -13.49
CA HIS A 549 10.53 -14.26 -14.60
C HIS A 549 9.65 -13.78 -15.77
N VAL A 550 8.43 -13.32 -15.45
CA VAL A 550 7.48 -12.78 -16.42
C VAL A 550 7.00 -11.40 -15.98
N THR A 551 7.05 -10.43 -16.88
CA THR A 551 6.51 -9.08 -16.66
C THR A 551 5.34 -8.84 -17.59
N LEU A 552 4.18 -8.52 -17.03
CA LEU A 552 2.98 -8.15 -17.77
C LEU A 552 2.79 -6.62 -17.75
N ILE A 553 2.74 -5.99 -18.92
CA ILE A 553 2.51 -4.56 -19.08
C ILE A 553 1.09 -4.32 -19.62
N LEU A 554 0.16 -3.93 -18.72
CA LEU A 554 -1.27 -3.87 -19.04
C LEU A 554 -1.61 -2.91 -20.17
N ARG A 555 -0.96 -1.73 -20.20
CA ARG A 555 -1.25 -0.69 -21.20
C ARG A 555 -0.99 -1.15 -22.63
N ARG A 556 0.07 -1.94 -22.82
CA ARG A 556 0.50 -2.43 -24.14
C ARG A 556 -0.01 -3.83 -24.45
N GLY A 557 -0.57 -4.56 -23.47
CA GLY A 557 -0.90 -5.97 -23.63
C GLY A 557 0.33 -6.81 -23.95
N VAL A 558 1.50 -6.44 -23.40
CA VAL A 558 2.79 -7.09 -23.69
C VAL A 558 3.24 -7.90 -22.48
N LEU A 559 3.75 -9.10 -22.75
CA LEU A 559 4.42 -9.97 -21.78
C LEU A 559 5.89 -10.07 -22.13
N LEU A 560 6.76 -9.87 -21.14
CA LEU A 560 8.21 -10.02 -21.28
C LEU A 560 8.67 -11.24 -20.49
N LEU A 561 9.47 -12.10 -21.12
CA LEU A 561 10.11 -13.25 -20.49
C LEU A 561 11.58 -12.89 -20.18
N GLY A 562 11.89 -12.68 -18.90
CA GLY A 562 13.13 -12.04 -18.46
C GLY A 562 14.40 -12.79 -18.86
N ASP A 563 14.41 -14.11 -18.77
CA ASP A 563 15.63 -14.91 -18.95
C ASP A 563 15.96 -15.18 -20.43
N GLU A 564 14.96 -15.11 -21.32
CA GLU A 564 15.12 -15.38 -22.75
C GLU A 564 15.06 -14.10 -23.62
N ALA A 565 14.85 -12.93 -23.01
CA ALA A 565 14.63 -11.65 -23.70
C ALA A 565 13.53 -11.70 -24.78
N LYS A 566 12.54 -12.57 -24.61
CA LYS A 566 11.39 -12.70 -25.52
C LYS A 566 10.24 -11.82 -25.09
N ALA A 567 9.49 -11.32 -26.05
CA ALA A 567 8.28 -10.57 -25.81
C ALA A 567 7.10 -11.17 -26.58
N PHE A 568 5.93 -11.14 -25.97
CA PHE A 568 4.69 -11.63 -26.55
C PHE A 568 3.63 -10.54 -26.51
N HIS A 569 2.90 -10.38 -27.60
CA HIS A 569 1.76 -9.49 -27.69
C HIS A 569 0.46 -10.27 -27.50
N ILE A 570 -0.41 -9.79 -26.61
CA ILE A 570 -1.74 -10.35 -26.35
C ILE A 570 -2.72 -9.63 -27.28
N PRO A 571 -3.56 -10.35 -28.04
CA PRO A 571 -4.50 -9.74 -28.96
C PRO A 571 -5.46 -8.78 -28.24
N ALA A 572 -5.65 -7.60 -28.83
CA ALA A 572 -6.56 -6.58 -28.32
C ALA A 572 -7.88 -6.63 -29.09
N GLU A 573 -8.98 -6.99 -28.42
CA GLU A 573 -10.32 -6.82 -28.99
C GLU A 573 -10.81 -5.38 -28.74
N ALA A 574 -11.02 -4.62 -29.81
CA ALA A 574 -11.40 -3.20 -29.74
C ALA A 574 -12.77 -2.94 -29.06
N GLU A 575 -13.63 -3.96 -28.97
CA GLU A 575 -14.99 -3.86 -28.41
C GLU A 575 -15.20 -4.69 -27.12
N ALA A 576 -14.16 -5.34 -26.58
CA ALA A 576 -14.31 -6.15 -25.37
C ALA A 576 -14.53 -5.29 -24.11
N ASP A 577 -15.46 -5.72 -23.25
CA ASP A 577 -15.63 -5.11 -21.92
C ASP A 577 -14.39 -5.34 -21.02
N ASP A 578 -14.26 -4.55 -19.95
CA ASP A 578 -13.10 -4.59 -19.04
C ASP A 578 -12.83 -5.97 -18.45
N ALA A 579 -13.88 -6.75 -18.15
CA ALA A 579 -13.69 -8.08 -17.58
C ALA A 579 -13.19 -9.07 -18.64
N SER A 580 -13.74 -9.06 -19.86
CA SER A 580 -13.22 -9.88 -20.97
C SER A 580 -11.78 -9.50 -21.33
N ARG A 581 -11.43 -8.21 -21.29
CA ARG A 581 -10.04 -7.75 -21.48
C ARG A 581 -9.11 -8.28 -20.38
N GLN A 582 -9.55 -8.31 -19.12
CA GLN A 582 -8.77 -8.91 -18.03
C GLN A 582 -8.58 -10.42 -18.23
N GLU A 583 -9.59 -11.14 -18.74
CA GLU A 583 -9.46 -12.56 -19.07
C GLU A 583 -8.46 -12.80 -20.21
N LEU A 584 -8.45 -11.97 -21.26
CA LEU A 584 -7.45 -12.04 -22.33
C LEU A 584 -6.03 -11.91 -21.79
N LEU A 585 -5.80 -10.89 -20.94
CA LEU A 585 -4.51 -10.63 -20.30
C LEU A 585 -4.08 -11.80 -19.39
N LEU A 586 -5.02 -12.35 -18.61
CA LEU A 586 -4.80 -13.50 -17.75
C LEU A 586 -4.46 -14.75 -18.57
N GLY A 587 -5.20 -14.99 -19.67
CA GLY A 587 -4.95 -16.08 -20.60
C GLY A 587 -3.55 -16.01 -21.18
N GLY A 588 -3.16 -14.83 -21.69
CA GLY A 588 -1.83 -14.62 -22.24
C GLY A 588 -0.72 -14.84 -21.23
N LEU A 589 -0.88 -14.36 -19.99
CA LEU A 589 0.08 -14.60 -18.91
C LEU A 589 0.30 -16.11 -18.70
N PHE A 590 -0.77 -16.89 -18.58
CA PHE A 590 -0.68 -18.34 -18.39
C PHE A 590 -0.16 -19.07 -19.63
N GLY A 591 -0.36 -18.52 -20.83
CA GLY A 591 0.20 -19.05 -22.07
C GLY A 591 1.71 -18.93 -22.11
N VAL A 592 2.25 -17.75 -21.74
CA VAL A 592 3.69 -17.53 -21.63
C VAL A 592 4.29 -18.39 -20.50
N LEU A 593 3.65 -18.45 -19.34
CA LEU A 593 4.11 -19.30 -18.23
C LEU A 593 4.19 -20.78 -18.62
N ALA A 594 3.18 -21.31 -19.30
CA ALA A 594 3.16 -22.71 -19.75
C ALA A 594 4.16 -22.95 -20.88
N GLY A 595 4.24 -22.05 -21.86
CA GLY A 595 5.15 -22.14 -23.01
C GLY A 595 6.61 -22.07 -22.61
N ALA A 596 6.96 -21.27 -21.60
CA ALA A 596 8.31 -21.17 -21.05
C ALA A 596 8.65 -22.31 -20.06
N GLY A 597 7.70 -23.22 -19.78
CA GLY A 597 7.92 -24.32 -18.83
C GLY A 597 7.98 -23.90 -17.35
N LEU A 598 7.61 -22.66 -17.03
CA LEU A 598 7.55 -22.13 -15.65
C LEU A 598 6.38 -22.73 -14.86
N ILE A 599 5.34 -23.20 -15.55
CA ILE A 599 4.26 -24.00 -14.94
C ILE A 599 4.15 -25.35 -15.64
N HIS A 600 3.94 -26.41 -14.87
CA HIS A 600 3.84 -27.78 -15.36
C HIS A 600 2.38 -28.20 -15.56
N ALA A 601 1.66 -27.48 -16.42
CA ALA A 601 0.26 -27.75 -16.74
C ALA A 601 -0.04 -27.54 -18.23
N ASN A 602 -0.86 -28.42 -18.81
CA ASN A 602 -1.33 -28.26 -20.18
C ASN A 602 -2.50 -27.27 -20.28
N THR A 603 -2.74 -26.74 -21.48
CA THR A 603 -3.83 -25.78 -21.80
C THR A 603 -5.18 -26.25 -21.26
N ARG A 604 -5.51 -27.53 -21.43
CA ARG A 604 -6.79 -28.11 -20.99
C ARG A 604 -6.97 -28.01 -19.46
N ARG A 605 -5.93 -28.28 -18.69
CA ARG A 605 -5.94 -28.17 -17.22
C ARG A 605 -6.08 -26.72 -16.78
N ILE A 606 -5.38 -25.80 -17.43
CA ILE A 606 -5.43 -24.35 -17.13
C ILE A 606 -6.83 -23.79 -17.39
N VAL A 607 -7.41 -24.06 -18.57
CA VAL A 607 -8.78 -23.62 -18.91
C VAL A 607 -9.82 -24.24 -17.98
N ALA A 608 -9.69 -25.53 -17.64
CA ALA A 608 -10.59 -26.18 -16.69
C ALA A 608 -10.50 -25.57 -15.29
N ALA A 609 -9.30 -25.24 -14.82
CA ALA A 609 -9.09 -24.56 -13.55
C ALA A 609 -9.73 -23.16 -13.55
N ARG A 610 -9.54 -22.37 -14.62
CA ARG A 610 -10.17 -21.05 -14.74
C ARG A 610 -11.69 -21.13 -14.76
N ARG A 611 -12.25 -22.05 -15.53
CA ARG A 611 -13.70 -22.32 -15.60
C ARG A 611 -14.27 -22.68 -14.23
N SER A 612 -13.57 -23.51 -13.46
CA SER A 612 -13.96 -23.85 -12.09
C SER A 612 -13.94 -22.63 -11.16
N LEU A 613 -12.97 -21.73 -11.34
CA LEU A 613 -12.92 -20.46 -10.61
C LEU A 613 -14.04 -19.47 -11.02
N LEU A 614 -14.85 -19.78 -12.02
CA LEU A 614 -16.01 -18.97 -12.41
C LEU A 614 -17.34 -19.67 -12.05
N GLU A 615 -17.29 -20.79 -11.31
CA GLU A 615 -18.47 -21.51 -10.80
C GLU A 615 -19.29 -20.60 -9.88
N GLY A 616 -20.41 -20.03 -10.37
CA GLY A 616 -21.28 -19.11 -9.63
C GLY A 616 -21.48 -17.76 -10.32
N VAL A 617 -20.72 -17.49 -11.38
CA VAL A 617 -21.09 -16.52 -12.41
C VAL A 617 -22.20 -17.15 -13.27
N ASP A 618 -23.12 -16.31 -13.77
CA ASP A 618 -24.13 -16.70 -14.75
C ASP A 618 -23.51 -17.49 -15.92
N GLU A 619 -24.23 -18.49 -16.45
CA GLU A 619 -23.68 -19.45 -17.40
C GLU A 619 -23.22 -18.79 -18.71
N ASP A 620 -24.04 -17.93 -19.30
CA ASP A 620 -23.71 -17.23 -20.55
C ASP A 620 -22.51 -16.31 -20.35
N ARG A 621 -22.49 -15.61 -19.21
CA ARG A 621 -21.35 -14.75 -18.85
C ARG A 621 -20.08 -15.56 -18.59
N ARG A 622 -20.18 -16.71 -17.94
CA ARG A 622 -19.05 -17.62 -17.67
C ARG A 622 -18.45 -18.13 -18.97
N GLU A 623 -19.25 -18.59 -19.92
CA GLU A 623 -18.74 -19.06 -21.22
C GLU A 623 -18.04 -17.94 -21.98
N THR A 624 -18.59 -16.72 -21.95
CA THR A 624 -17.96 -15.54 -22.57
C THR A 624 -16.58 -15.26 -21.97
N LEU A 625 -16.47 -15.24 -20.64
CA LEU A 625 -15.20 -15.00 -19.94
C LEU A 625 -14.17 -16.11 -20.20
N VAL A 626 -14.61 -17.37 -20.19
CA VAL A 626 -13.73 -18.52 -20.48
C VAL A 626 -13.24 -18.50 -21.94
N ALA A 627 -14.10 -18.10 -22.88
CA ALA A 627 -13.70 -17.95 -24.28
C ALA A 627 -12.64 -16.86 -24.45
N ALA A 628 -12.82 -15.69 -23.82
CA ALA A 628 -11.82 -14.62 -23.83
C ALA A 628 -10.49 -15.08 -23.19
N PHE A 629 -10.54 -15.80 -22.07
CA PHE A 629 -9.36 -16.38 -21.44
C PHE A 629 -8.63 -17.36 -22.35
N GLN A 630 -9.36 -18.27 -23.00
CA GLN A 630 -8.80 -19.26 -23.90
C GLN A 630 -8.18 -18.60 -25.16
N LEU A 631 -8.81 -17.54 -25.68
CA LEU A 631 -8.28 -16.76 -26.80
C LEU A 631 -6.91 -16.18 -26.46
N GLY A 632 -6.78 -15.53 -25.29
CA GLY A 632 -5.51 -14.97 -24.83
C GLY A 632 -4.43 -16.05 -24.58
N LEU A 633 -4.84 -17.24 -24.15
CA LEU A 633 -3.95 -18.37 -23.88
C LEU A 633 -3.35 -18.99 -25.16
N GLU A 634 -4.13 -19.02 -26.25
CA GLU A 634 -3.75 -19.72 -27.49
C GLU A 634 -3.20 -18.79 -28.57
N GLN A 635 -3.61 -17.52 -28.61
CA GLN A 635 -3.26 -16.57 -29.68
C GLN A 635 -2.17 -15.58 -29.27
N LEU A 636 -1.09 -16.09 -28.67
CA LEU A 636 0.09 -15.28 -28.38
C LEU A 636 0.93 -15.11 -29.65
N THR A 637 1.26 -13.86 -29.98
CA THR A 637 2.20 -13.57 -31.07
C THR A 637 3.54 -13.20 -30.46
N GLU A 638 4.57 -13.98 -30.74
CA GLU A 638 5.95 -13.60 -30.39
C GLU A 638 6.35 -12.37 -31.21
N VAL A 639 6.90 -11.38 -30.52
CA VAL A 639 7.37 -10.13 -31.13
C VAL A 639 8.89 -10.19 -31.16
N ASP A 640 9.46 -10.16 -32.35
CA ASP A 640 10.90 -10.03 -32.52
C ASP A 640 11.31 -8.57 -32.32
N TYR A 641 11.84 -8.25 -31.15
CA TYR A 641 12.38 -6.92 -30.83
C TYR A 641 13.83 -6.74 -31.31
N ALA A 642 14.44 -7.73 -31.99
CA ALA A 642 15.77 -7.55 -32.58
C ALA A 642 15.73 -6.66 -33.86
N ASP A 643 14.60 -6.68 -34.59
CA ASP A 643 14.38 -5.93 -35.84
C ASP A 643 13.33 -4.81 -35.72
N ALA A 644 12.60 -4.74 -34.60
CA ALA A 644 11.82 -3.55 -34.31
C ALA A 644 12.81 -2.39 -34.17
N GLU A 645 12.79 -1.44 -35.11
CA GLU A 645 13.33 -0.10 -34.83
C GLU A 645 12.70 0.28 -33.49
N LEU A 646 13.50 0.22 -32.43
CA LEU A 646 13.14 0.82 -31.16
C LEU A 646 12.80 2.24 -31.57
N ASP A 647 11.51 2.54 -31.65
CA ASP A 647 11.10 3.91 -31.88
C ASP A 647 11.70 4.62 -30.67
N SER A 648 12.82 5.30 -30.92
CA SER A 648 13.55 6.02 -29.90
C SER A 648 12.65 7.07 -29.26
N SER A 649 11.48 7.34 -29.86
CA SER A 649 10.38 8.08 -29.26
C SER A 649 9.84 7.48 -27.96
N ASP A 650 9.92 6.17 -27.73
CA ASP A 650 9.19 5.48 -26.63
C ASP A 650 10.11 4.84 -25.57
N THR A 651 11.38 4.54 -25.89
CA THR A 651 12.41 4.18 -24.89
C THR A 651 13.34 5.34 -24.51
N SER A 652 13.29 6.45 -25.26
CA SER A 652 14.18 7.61 -25.02
C SER A 652 13.53 8.99 -25.15
N ASN A 653 12.22 9.08 -24.96
CA ASN A 653 11.68 10.34 -24.44
C ASN A 653 11.55 10.28 -22.91
N ARG A 654 12.70 10.05 -22.23
CA ARG A 654 13.11 10.95 -21.13
C ARG A 654 12.62 12.32 -21.56
N TRP A 655 11.85 13.03 -20.74
CA TRP A 655 11.38 14.36 -21.10
C TRP A 655 12.53 15.18 -21.71
N GLN A 656 12.64 15.21 -23.05
CA GLN A 656 13.68 15.93 -23.79
C GLN A 656 13.36 17.42 -23.80
N GLY A 657 12.27 17.79 -23.10
CA GLY A 657 11.88 19.15 -22.85
C GLY A 657 12.96 19.89 -22.07
N ALA A 658 13.31 21.05 -22.58
CA ALA A 658 13.94 22.08 -21.77
C ALA A 658 13.17 22.25 -20.45
N VAL A 659 13.91 22.48 -19.35
CA VAL A 659 13.44 22.87 -18.00
C VAL A 659 12.06 23.53 -18.04
N PRO A 660 11.04 23.14 -17.23
CA PRO A 660 9.66 23.57 -17.44
C PRO A 660 9.51 25.07 -17.64
N ALA A 661 8.60 25.49 -18.53
CA ALA A 661 8.40 26.92 -18.82
C ALA A 661 8.14 27.73 -17.54
N ALA A 662 7.44 27.15 -16.55
CA ALA A 662 7.24 27.76 -15.24
C ALA A 662 8.57 28.00 -14.50
N VAL A 663 9.51 27.06 -14.55
CA VAL A 663 10.86 27.20 -13.97
C VAL A 663 11.67 28.26 -14.73
N ARG A 664 11.57 28.31 -16.07
CA ARG A 664 12.32 29.26 -16.90
C ARG A 664 11.81 30.69 -16.84
N HIS A 665 10.49 30.89 -16.76
CA HIS A 665 9.85 32.19 -17.03
C HIS A 665 9.03 32.74 -15.86
N LEU A 666 8.53 31.89 -14.95
CA LEU A 666 7.63 32.32 -13.87
C LEU A 666 8.29 32.31 -12.50
N ALA A 667 9.42 31.62 -12.36
CA ALA A 667 10.06 31.42 -11.07
C ALA A 667 11.18 32.44 -10.80
N ARG A 668 11.38 32.74 -9.51
CA ARG A 668 12.55 33.49 -9.05
C ARG A 668 13.74 32.54 -8.97
N ASP A 669 14.86 32.95 -9.54
CA ASP A 669 16.12 32.22 -9.41
C ASP A 669 16.75 32.53 -8.05
N ASP A 670 16.33 31.77 -7.04
CA ASP A 670 16.87 31.82 -5.68
C ASP A 670 16.95 30.42 -5.04
N ASN A 671 17.55 30.33 -3.85
CA ASN A 671 17.71 29.06 -3.12
C ASN A 671 16.75 28.94 -1.92
N HIS A 672 15.67 29.73 -1.88
CA HIS A 672 14.71 29.67 -0.80
C HIS A 672 13.92 28.34 -0.83
N TYR A 673 13.29 27.94 0.29
CA TYR A 673 12.56 26.66 0.33
C TYR A 673 11.41 26.61 -0.70
N ALA A 674 10.81 27.76 -1.02
CA ALA A 674 9.76 27.92 -2.02
C ALA A 674 10.27 28.13 -3.46
N SER A 675 11.58 28.01 -3.70
CA SER A 675 12.17 28.12 -5.03
C SER A 675 11.80 26.94 -5.92
N LEU A 676 11.14 27.23 -7.04
CA LEU A 676 10.79 26.25 -8.06
C LEU A 676 12.04 25.73 -8.83
N PRO A 677 13.03 26.56 -9.23
CA PRO A 677 14.26 26.09 -9.87
C PRO A 677 15.08 25.17 -8.96
N ARG A 678 15.25 25.55 -7.69
CA ARG A 678 15.93 24.69 -6.70
C ARG A 678 15.24 23.33 -6.59
N PHE A 679 13.92 23.32 -6.44
CA PHE A 679 13.15 22.07 -6.30
C PHE A 679 13.25 21.22 -7.57
N TRP A 680 13.20 21.85 -8.76
CA TRP A 680 13.41 21.16 -10.04
C TRP A 680 14.79 20.46 -10.06
N ASP A 681 15.86 21.18 -9.76
CA ASP A 681 17.23 20.66 -9.82
C ASP A 681 17.52 19.57 -8.78
N GLN A 682 16.80 19.58 -7.64
CA GLN A 682 17.02 18.62 -6.55
C GLN A 682 16.09 17.39 -6.63
N LEU A 683 14.85 17.57 -7.08
CA LEU A 683 13.81 16.53 -7.05
C LEU A 683 13.16 16.33 -8.42
N GLY A 684 12.78 17.41 -9.12
CA GLY A 684 12.07 17.33 -10.40
C GLY A 684 12.84 16.57 -11.47
N VAL A 685 14.15 16.81 -11.58
CA VAL A 685 15.04 16.14 -12.55
C VAL A 685 15.12 14.62 -12.30
N LEU A 686 15.10 14.16 -11.05
CA LEU A 686 15.17 12.73 -10.73
C LEU A 686 13.87 12.02 -11.10
N HIS A 687 12.72 12.65 -10.85
CA HIS A 687 11.43 12.13 -11.29
C HIS A 687 11.33 12.10 -12.82
N ARG A 688 11.83 13.15 -13.48
CA ARG A 688 11.93 13.23 -14.94
C ARG A 688 12.76 12.09 -15.54
N ASP A 689 13.90 11.81 -14.92
CA ASP A 689 14.86 10.81 -15.41
C ASP A 689 14.51 9.38 -14.97
N GLY A 690 13.45 9.20 -14.17
CA GLY A 690 13.00 7.90 -13.67
C GLY A 690 13.90 7.30 -12.59
N VAL A 691 14.76 8.12 -11.96
CA VAL A 691 15.76 7.70 -10.95
C VAL A 691 15.41 8.26 -9.55
N SER A 692 14.12 8.27 -9.22
CA SER A 692 13.63 8.75 -7.91
C SER A 692 14.01 7.80 -6.76
N ASP A 693 14.38 6.56 -7.06
CA ASP A 693 14.98 5.61 -6.11
C ASP A 693 16.32 6.10 -5.54
N ARG A 694 17.01 6.99 -6.26
CA ARG A 694 18.25 7.63 -5.81
C ARG A 694 18.03 8.83 -4.90
N LEU A 695 16.78 9.20 -4.59
CA LEU A 695 16.48 10.24 -3.62
C LEU A 695 17.15 9.95 -2.27
N THR A 696 17.54 11.03 -1.60
CA THR A 696 18.24 11.00 -0.32
C THR A 696 17.43 11.75 0.72
N ALA A 697 17.47 11.27 1.96
CA ALA A 697 16.91 12.00 3.09
C ALA A 697 17.62 13.35 3.25
N GLY A 698 16.85 14.41 3.49
CA GLY A 698 17.39 15.76 3.58
C GLY A 698 16.40 16.75 4.20
N PRO A 699 16.85 17.98 4.51
CA PRO A 699 16.05 18.95 5.27
C PRO A 699 14.73 19.32 4.59
N TYR A 700 14.71 19.38 3.25
CA TYR A 700 13.47 19.72 2.52
C TYR A 700 12.39 18.65 2.66
N LEU A 701 12.74 17.37 2.49
CA LEU A 701 11.80 16.25 2.70
C LEU A 701 11.36 16.17 4.17
N ALA A 702 12.26 16.40 5.11
CA ALA A 702 11.93 16.41 6.55
C ALA A 702 10.87 17.47 6.90
N THR A 703 10.84 18.61 6.19
CA THR A 703 9.81 19.64 6.39
C THR A 703 8.51 19.36 5.63
N GLY A 704 8.49 18.41 4.68
CA GLY A 704 7.34 18.18 3.80
C GLY A 704 6.98 19.36 2.90
N THR A 705 7.92 20.26 2.63
CA THR A 705 7.64 21.50 1.88
C THR A 705 7.78 21.32 0.37
N MET A 706 6.82 21.86 -0.38
CA MET A 706 6.82 21.88 -1.84
C MET A 706 6.52 23.29 -2.35
N PRO A 707 7.25 23.82 -3.34
CA PRO A 707 6.97 25.15 -3.90
C PRO A 707 5.66 25.16 -4.68
N PRO A 708 4.96 26.31 -4.75
CA PRO A 708 3.80 26.45 -5.64
C PRO A 708 4.22 26.26 -7.09
N LEU A 709 3.28 25.88 -7.96
CA LEU A 709 3.50 25.56 -9.38
C LEU A 709 4.30 24.28 -9.65
N SER A 710 4.64 23.48 -8.64
CA SER A 710 5.31 22.18 -8.82
C SER A 710 4.51 21.17 -9.66
N SER A 711 3.18 21.30 -9.71
CA SER A 711 2.32 20.49 -10.60
C SER A 711 2.67 20.66 -12.08
N THR A 712 3.34 21.75 -12.47
CA THR A 712 3.81 21.98 -13.84
C THR A 712 4.92 21.01 -14.27
N PHE A 713 5.49 20.23 -13.35
CA PHE A 713 6.45 19.17 -13.65
C PHE A 713 5.77 17.90 -14.16
N SER A 714 4.50 17.73 -13.84
CA SER A 714 3.73 16.55 -14.20
C SER A 714 3.08 16.74 -15.57
N ASP A 715 3.48 15.93 -16.55
CA ASP A 715 2.87 15.91 -17.88
C ASP A 715 1.88 14.75 -18.02
N MET A 716 0.59 15.07 -17.97
CA MET A 716 -0.52 14.12 -18.13
C MET A 716 -0.98 13.93 -19.58
N SER A 717 -0.31 14.56 -20.55
CA SER A 717 -0.73 14.48 -21.96
C SER A 717 -0.75 13.04 -22.46
N ARG A 718 0.16 12.19 -21.95
CA ARG A 718 0.27 10.77 -22.31
C ARG A 718 -0.78 9.87 -21.66
N THR A 719 -1.55 10.35 -20.69
CA THR A 719 -2.58 9.56 -19.97
C THR A 719 -3.99 9.86 -20.47
N ARG A 720 -4.15 10.90 -21.31
CA ARG A 720 -5.43 11.28 -21.92
C ARG A 720 -5.67 10.50 -23.21
N SER A 721 -6.85 9.89 -23.34
CA SER A 721 -7.27 9.20 -24.55
C SER A 721 -7.83 10.14 -25.61
N THR A 722 -8.36 11.30 -25.21
CA THR A 722 -8.91 12.32 -26.10
C THR A 722 -8.53 13.72 -25.62
N LEU A 723 -8.34 14.64 -26.56
CA LEU A 723 -8.08 16.06 -26.30
C LEU A 723 -9.10 16.90 -27.07
N PRO A 724 -9.61 18.00 -26.48
CA PRO A 724 -10.47 18.91 -27.19
C PRO A 724 -9.70 19.63 -28.30
N GLU A 725 -10.27 19.69 -29.50
CA GLU A 725 -9.77 20.50 -30.61
C GLU A 725 -10.42 21.90 -30.57
N PHE A 726 -9.60 22.95 -30.68
CA PHE A 726 -10.09 24.32 -30.64
C PHE A 726 -10.40 24.83 -32.06
N ASP A 727 -11.67 25.08 -32.33
CA ASP A 727 -12.11 25.78 -33.55
C ASP A 727 -12.33 27.28 -33.25
N PRO A 728 -11.46 28.17 -33.74
CA PRO A 728 -11.59 29.61 -33.51
C PRO A 728 -12.83 30.22 -34.17
N THR A 729 -13.36 29.62 -35.24
CA THR A 729 -14.51 30.15 -35.99
C THR A 729 -15.84 29.96 -35.25
N LEU A 730 -15.89 28.97 -34.36
CA LEU A 730 -17.05 28.68 -33.51
C LEU A 730 -16.91 29.29 -32.10
N CYS A 731 -15.75 29.84 -31.77
CA CYS A 731 -15.47 30.40 -30.45
C CYS A 731 -16.19 31.74 -30.25
N THR A 732 -17.06 31.81 -29.24
CA THR A 732 -17.77 33.05 -28.87
C THR A 732 -17.00 33.91 -27.87
N GLY A 733 -15.82 33.47 -27.43
CA GLY A 733 -15.06 34.14 -26.36
C GLY A 733 -15.71 34.06 -24.97
N CYS A 734 -16.71 33.20 -24.77
CA CYS A 734 -17.50 33.13 -23.53
C CYS A 734 -16.73 32.63 -22.30
N GLY A 735 -15.57 31.99 -22.51
CA GLY A 735 -14.70 31.47 -21.46
C GLY A 735 -15.22 30.26 -20.68
N GLN A 736 -16.30 29.61 -21.13
CA GLN A 736 -16.84 28.42 -20.46
C GLN A 736 -15.90 27.21 -20.50
N CYS A 737 -15.07 27.08 -21.54
CA CYS A 737 -14.18 25.94 -21.70
C CYS A 737 -13.08 25.88 -20.61
N TRP A 738 -12.38 26.99 -20.38
CA TRP A 738 -11.29 27.04 -19.41
C TRP A 738 -11.77 27.18 -17.96
N THR A 739 -12.92 27.81 -17.72
CA THR A 739 -13.52 27.88 -16.36
C THR A 739 -14.08 26.55 -15.86
N ARG A 740 -14.48 25.64 -16.78
CA ARG A 740 -14.96 24.30 -16.45
C ARG A 740 -13.88 23.24 -16.45
N CYS A 741 -12.67 23.55 -16.92
CA CYS A 741 -11.58 22.59 -16.97
C CYS A 741 -11.10 22.27 -15.53
N PRO A 742 -11.27 21.03 -15.04
CA PRO A 742 -10.87 20.69 -13.67
C PRO A 742 -9.35 20.74 -13.47
N ASP A 743 -8.58 20.63 -14.55
CA ASP A 743 -7.10 20.59 -14.52
C ASP A 743 -6.46 21.94 -14.87
N SER A 744 -7.23 22.97 -15.21
CA SER A 744 -6.72 24.21 -15.82
C SER A 744 -5.85 23.99 -17.07
N ALA A 745 -6.10 22.90 -17.81
CA ALA A 745 -5.33 22.51 -18.99
C ALA A 745 -5.66 23.34 -20.24
N ILE A 746 -6.82 24.02 -20.26
CA ILE A 746 -7.20 24.96 -21.31
C ILE A 746 -6.81 26.35 -20.84
N GLY A 747 -5.72 26.90 -21.39
CA GLY A 747 -5.26 28.24 -21.08
C GLY A 747 -6.07 29.34 -21.76
N VAL A 748 -6.00 30.55 -21.21
CA VAL A 748 -6.53 31.76 -21.84
C VAL A 748 -5.36 32.62 -22.27
N VAL A 749 -5.37 33.03 -23.54
CA VAL A 749 -4.43 34.03 -24.05
C VAL A 749 -5.24 35.25 -24.47
N ALA A 750 -4.90 36.39 -23.89
CA ALA A 750 -5.41 37.69 -24.30
C ALA A 750 -4.21 38.58 -24.64
N SER A 751 -4.08 38.94 -25.91
CA SER A 751 -2.94 39.71 -26.43
C SER A 751 -3.43 41.01 -27.04
N ALA A 752 -2.76 42.11 -26.73
CA ALA A 752 -3.03 43.38 -27.39
C ALA A 752 -2.49 43.35 -28.84
N PRO A 753 -3.13 44.05 -29.79
CA PRO A 753 -2.65 44.12 -31.18
C PRO A 753 -1.19 44.52 -31.30
N ALA A 754 -0.69 45.43 -30.44
CA ALA A 754 0.71 45.83 -30.41
C ALA A 754 1.65 44.64 -30.10
N ALA A 755 1.30 43.82 -29.11
CA ALA A 755 2.08 42.65 -28.73
C ALA A 755 2.09 41.58 -29.84
N MET A 756 0.98 41.44 -30.57
CA MET A 756 0.90 40.53 -31.72
C MET A 756 1.76 41.02 -32.89
N ILE A 757 1.75 42.32 -33.19
CA ILE A 757 2.63 42.92 -34.22
C ILE A 757 4.11 42.75 -33.82
N ASP A 758 4.46 43.05 -32.57
CA ASP A 758 5.83 42.92 -32.09
C ASP A 758 6.33 41.46 -32.15
N ALA A 759 5.49 40.49 -31.78
CA ALA A 759 5.79 39.07 -31.91
C ALA A 759 5.98 38.66 -33.38
N GLY A 760 5.09 39.12 -34.27
CA GLY A 760 5.21 38.91 -35.70
C GLY A 760 6.52 39.47 -36.28
N ILE A 761 6.92 40.67 -35.87
CA ILE A 761 8.21 41.29 -36.27
C ILE A 761 9.38 40.43 -35.81
N GLN A 762 9.36 39.94 -34.57
CA GLN A 762 10.44 39.09 -34.04
C GLN A 762 10.56 37.76 -34.79
N GLN A 763 9.43 37.18 -35.22
CA GLN A 763 9.41 35.88 -35.88
C GLN A 763 9.73 35.95 -37.38
N SER A 764 9.23 36.98 -38.07
CA SER A 764 9.42 37.19 -39.52
C SER A 764 10.67 38.01 -39.87
N GLY A 765 11.25 38.72 -38.90
CA GLY A 765 12.34 39.68 -39.16
C GLY A 765 11.86 40.98 -39.82
N ALA A 766 10.56 41.24 -39.85
CA ALA A 766 9.93 42.41 -40.50
C ALA A 766 10.15 43.74 -39.77
N ASP A 767 11.40 44.12 -39.50
CA ASP A 767 11.76 45.33 -38.73
C ASP A 767 11.23 46.63 -39.34
N ALA A 768 10.94 46.66 -40.65
CA ALA A 768 10.30 47.79 -41.33
C ALA A 768 8.93 48.15 -40.72
N VAL A 769 8.17 47.16 -40.23
CA VAL A 769 6.84 47.34 -39.65
C VAL A 769 6.90 48.00 -38.26
N ARG A 770 8.02 47.88 -37.55
CA ARG A 770 8.21 48.40 -36.17
C ARG A 770 7.94 49.90 -36.06
N GLN A 771 8.22 50.65 -37.12
CA GLN A 771 8.06 52.11 -37.17
C GLN A 771 6.59 52.56 -37.24
N VAL A 772 5.70 51.68 -37.70
CA VAL A 772 4.26 51.93 -37.83
C VAL A 772 3.41 51.08 -36.88
N ALA A 773 4.00 50.09 -36.20
CA ALA A 773 3.35 49.14 -35.30
C ALA A 773 2.40 49.80 -34.27
N SER A 774 2.85 50.86 -33.60
CA SER A 774 2.02 51.57 -32.61
C SER A 774 0.77 52.21 -33.25
N LYS A 775 0.88 52.75 -34.48
CA LYS A 775 -0.24 53.36 -35.20
C LYS A 775 -1.21 52.30 -35.71
N LEU A 776 -0.69 51.18 -36.23
CA LEU A 776 -1.49 50.03 -36.65
C LEU A 776 -2.29 49.47 -35.47
N ALA A 777 -1.63 49.19 -34.34
CA ALA A 777 -2.28 48.70 -33.14
C ALA A 777 -3.38 49.65 -32.63
N SER A 778 -3.09 50.95 -32.58
CA SER A 778 -4.08 51.97 -32.17
C SER A 778 -5.29 52.00 -33.11
N ARG A 779 -5.04 51.88 -34.43
CA ARG A 779 -6.09 51.88 -35.43
C ARG A 779 -6.97 50.63 -35.31
N MET A 780 -6.38 49.45 -35.18
CA MET A 780 -7.11 48.18 -34.98
C MET A 780 -8.04 48.26 -33.77
N ILE A 781 -7.55 48.79 -32.63
CA ILE A 781 -8.37 48.98 -31.42
C ILE A 781 -9.54 49.94 -31.70
N SER A 782 -9.27 51.07 -32.38
CA SER A 782 -10.30 52.08 -32.65
C SER A 782 -11.38 51.61 -33.63
N ALA A 783 -11.00 50.86 -34.68
CA ALA A 783 -11.90 50.38 -35.71
C ALA A 783 -12.85 49.31 -35.16
N ASN A 784 -12.32 48.38 -34.35
CA ASN A 784 -13.10 47.27 -33.82
C ASN A 784 -14.04 47.66 -32.66
N LYS A 785 -13.81 48.79 -31.99
CA LYS A 785 -14.73 49.29 -30.93
C LYS A 785 -16.10 49.72 -31.45
N ALA A 786 -16.21 50.06 -32.73
CA ALA A 786 -17.41 50.65 -33.34
C ALA A 786 -17.93 49.85 -34.55
N ALA A 787 -17.38 48.66 -34.80
CA ALA A 787 -17.69 47.88 -35.99
C ALA A 787 -18.95 47.01 -35.76
N GLU A 788 -19.91 47.09 -36.69
CA GLU A 788 -21.03 46.15 -36.78
C GLU A 788 -20.57 44.78 -37.30
N ASN A 789 -19.53 44.76 -38.14
CA ASN A 789 -18.87 43.56 -38.65
C ASN A 789 -17.38 43.62 -38.28
N VAL A 790 -16.98 42.85 -37.27
CA VAL A 790 -15.59 42.75 -36.84
C VAL A 790 -14.85 41.76 -37.76
N PRO A 791 -13.65 42.08 -38.27
CA PRO A 791 -12.85 41.15 -39.05
C PRO A 791 -12.60 39.84 -38.29
N THR A 792 -12.62 38.71 -38.99
CA THR A 792 -12.56 37.37 -38.36
C THR A 792 -11.14 36.87 -38.14
N THR A 793 -10.14 37.51 -38.74
CA THR A 793 -8.72 37.16 -38.61
C THR A 793 -7.85 38.37 -38.30
N PHE A 794 -6.71 38.11 -37.65
CA PHE A 794 -5.74 39.16 -37.33
C PHE A 794 -5.13 39.80 -38.60
N GLY A 795 -4.87 39.00 -39.64
CA GLY A 795 -4.39 39.48 -40.94
C GLY A 795 -5.34 40.49 -41.57
N GLN A 796 -6.65 40.22 -41.58
CA GLN A 796 -7.65 41.19 -42.07
C GLN A 796 -7.64 42.50 -41.27
N MET A 797 -7.52 42.42 -39.94
CA MET A 797 -7.43 43.64 -39.11
C MET A 797 -6.16 44.44 -39.40
N LEU A 798 -5.04 43.77 -39.71
CA LEU A 798 -3.79 44.41 -40.09
C LEU A 798 -3.89 45.09 -41.45
N ASP A 799 -4.43 44.41 -42.45
CA ASP A 799 -4.59 44.93 -43.80
C ASP A 799 -5.51 46.17 -43.81
N GLU A 800 -6.64 46.12 -43.11
CA GLU A 800 -7.55 47.25 -42.98
C GLU A 800 -6.90 48.45 -42.24
N ALA A 801 -6.17 48.16 -41.16
CA ALA A 801 -5.45 49.20 -40.42
C ALA A 801 -4.33 49.83 -41.24
N PHE A 802 -3.64 49.04 -42.07
CA PHE A 802 -2.58 49.51 -42.95
C PHE A 802 -3.10 50.25 -44.16
N ALA A 803 -4.19 49.80 -44.78
CA ALA A 803 -4.86 50.53 -45.86
C ALA A 803 -5.26 51.95 -45.41
N TRP A 804 -5.86 52.06 -44.21
CA TRP A 804 -6.15 53.35 -43.59
C TRP A 804 -4.90 54.19 -43.32
N LEU A 805 -3.82 53.55 -42.87
CA LEU A 805 -2.58 54.25 -42.57
C LEU A 805 -1.91 54.77 -43.86
N GLY A 806 -1.96 54.01 -44.95
CA GLY A 806 -1.47 54.36 -46.28
C GLY A 806 -2.18 55.57 -46.88
N GLU A 807 -3.48 55.75 -46.62
CA GLU A 807 -4.22 56.95 -47.02
C GLU A 807 -3.84 58.22 -46.24
N LYS A 808 -3.21 58.06 -45.06
CA LYS A 808 -2.92 59.17 -44.12
C LYS A 808 -1.43 59.46 -43.96
N MET A 809 -0.55 58.58 -44.41
CA MET A 809 0.89 58.74 -44.30
C MET A 809 1.54 58.92 -45.67
N THR A 810 2.25 60.04 -45.86
CA THR A 810 3.18 60.23 -46.98
C THR A 810 4.50 59.51 -46.68
N LEU A 811 4.58 58.23 -47.04
CA LEU A 811 5.82 57.45 -47.02
C LEU A 811 6.42 57.35 -48.44
N PRO A 812 7.76 57.27 -48.59
CA PRO A 812 8.40 56.92 -49.86
C PRO A 812 7.98 55.52 -50.33
N GLU A 813 7.78 55.33 -51.65
CA GLU A 813 7.28 54.07 -52.25
C GLU A 813 8.08 52.83 -51.81
N GLU A 814 9.40 52.93 -51.77
CA GLU A 814 10.30 51.85 -51.35
C GLU A 814 10.04 51.39 -49.91
N ARG A 815 9.71 52.33 -49.01
CA ARG A 815 9.40 52.06 -47.61
C ARG A 815 7.98 51.53 -47.43
N GLN A 816 7.05 51.97 -48.28
CA GLN A 816 5.70 51.43 -48.31
C GLN A 816 5.73 49.96 -48.75
N GLN A 817 6.52 49.61 -49.76
CA GLN A 817 6.70 48.23 -50.20
C GLN A 817 7.33 47.36 -49.10
N ALA A 818 8.39 47.83 -48.45
CA ALA A 818 9.04 47.09 -47.37
C ALA A 818 8.12 46.83 -46.15
N ILE A 819 7.19 47.76 -45.86
CA ILE A 819 6.18 47.55 -44.81
C ILE A 819 5.10 46.59 -45.27
N THR A 820 4.64 46.68 -46.53
CA THR A 820 3.64 45.74 -47.10
C THR A 820 4.16 44.31 -47.08
N ASP A 821 5.39 44.09 -47.55
CA ASP A 821 6.02 42.77 -47.56
C ASP A 821 6.20 42.22 -46.13
N GLY A 822 6.57 43.11 -45.20
CA GLY A 822 6.66 42.79 -43.78
C GLY A 822 5.30 42.44 -43.14
N LEU A 823 4.23 43.14 -43.52
CA LEU A 823 2.88 42.86 -43.00
C LEU A 823 2.31 41.54 -43.55
N ALA A 824 2.55 41.23 -44.82
CA ALA A 824 2.19 39.93 -45.40
C ALA A 824 2.87 38.80 -44.62
N SER A 825 4.16 38.95 -44.28
CA SER A 825 4.90 37.97 -43.47
C SER A 825 4.48 37.87 -42.00
N ILE A 826 3.72 38.85 -41.49
CA ILE A 826 3.15 38.84 -40.12
C ILE A 826 1.72 38.29 -40.11
N GLY A 827 0.98 38.46 -41.22
CA GLY A 827 -0.43 38.05 -41.36
C GLY A 827 -0.63 36.57 -41.66
N ASP A 828 0.35 35.94 -42.32
CA ASP A 828 0.49 34.48 -42.51
C ASP A 828 0.96 33.80 -41.21
#